data_AF-A0A417EXH4-F1
#
_entry.id   AF-A0A417EXH4-F1
#
_cell.length_a   1.000
_cell.length_b   1.000
_cell.length_c   1.000
_cell.angle_alpha   90.00
_cell.angle_beta   90.00
_cell.angle_gamma   90.00
#
_symmetry.space_group_name_H-M   'P 1'
#
loop_
_entity.id
_entity.type
_entity.pdbx_description
1 polymer ?
#
loop_
_entity_poly.entity_id
_entity_poly.type
_entity_poly.pdbx_seq_one_letter_code
_entity_poly.pdbx_strand_id
1 'polypeptide(L)'
;MTKSEVRAVSVSRLELQTNSIVYDIGAGTGSVSVEAALKVPKGHVYAFEQKEEGCALIRANAEKAGLTNLTVVPGKAPESLAGYPAPDRVFLGGSSGNMEEILDLVTELNPAVQLVVNVIALESLNQAMAWFQKKGWEPEVVCMQVSRAAKRGPYHMMQAQNPIYILAAQGQQTQQSQNVPVAPGQNGRAQQDADFPRILLAAPGSGSGKTLLITGLLTLFQNRGIRCRSFKCGPDYIDPMFHKYVLGIDSCNLDSFFLSQEELQALFRKRAADAELSVLEGVMGYYDGIGGNSTSASTYEVATITDTPAILVVNGKGSSLSLAAQIKGFLDYRKDSHICGVILNKTNKMVGERLRPEIEKLGVRYLGAVPVCEIMDIKSRHLGLTMPQEQSELRGHLNAFAKQLEEYLDVDGILELAGYSGEKLPEAGKTEQSNQTDLNQEETKQDEIRPIDSESEPPTRRMAVAMDEAFCFYYQENLDFLRQHGWEVVPFSPLHDVALPEQVHAILLGGGYPELYAKELSANEPMLVSIRNAHAEGIKILAECGGFLYLQEHLEDEMGNCWPMAGLIHADGFRTEKLGRFGYISLTQNGAVRIKGHEFHYWESTAPGSAFRAEKPQSDRGWDCMYRTDSLLAGFPHLYYLSGPDLILSFLSGPEGEETT
;
A
#
# COMPACT_ATOMS: atom_id res chain seq x y z
N MET A 1 12.69 19.73 -39.12
CA MET A 1 12.34 20.06 -37.72
C MET A 1 11.39 18.99 -37.22
N THR A 2 11.67 18.38 -36.07
CA THR A 2 10.73 17.49 -35.38
C THR A 2 9.48 18.30 -35.02
N LYS A 3 8.31 17.83 -35.43
CA LYS A 3 7.03 18.53 -35.24
C LYS A 3 6.76 18.70 -33.75
N SER A 4 6.10 19.80 -33.37
CA SER A 4 5.86 20.14 -31.95
C SER A 4 5.16 19.01 -31.18
N GLU A 5 4.17 18.36 -31.79
CA GLU A 5 3.42 17.31 -31.12
C GLU A 5 4.27 16.04 -30.94
N VAL A 6 5.02 15.64 -31.98
CA VAL A 6 5.95 14.50 -31.93
C VAL A 6 7.04 14.76 -30.89
N ARG A 7 7.57 15.98 -30.86
CA ARG A 7 8.61 16.39 -29.93
C ARG A 7 8.14 16.33 -28.49
N ALA A 8 6.94 16.83 -28.19
CA ALA A 8 6.37 16.79 -26.85
C ALA A 8 6.27 15.35 -26.32
N VAL A 9 5.78 14.42 -27.14
CA VAL A 9 5.71 13.00 -26.77
C VAL A 9 7.12 12.41 -26.59
N SER A 10 8.02 12.67 -27.54
CA SER A 10 9.39 12.14 -27.48
C SER A 10 10.15 12.61 -26.24
N VAL A 11 10.08 13.90 -25.90
CA VAL A 11 10.74 14.48 -24.72
C VAL A 11 10.09 13.99 -23.44
N SER A 12 8.77 13.79 -23.42
CA SER A 12 8.09 13.17 -22.28
C SER A 12 8.59 11.75 -22.02
N ARG A 13 8.78 10.96 -23.08
CA ARG A 13 9.27 9.57 -22.99
C ARG A 13 10.76 9.43 -22.66
N LEU A 14 11.52 10.53 -22.76
CA LEU A 14 12.89 10.55 -22.27
C LEU A 14 12.96 10.57 -20.74
N GLU A 15 11.86 10.85 -20.01
CA GLU A 15 11.84 10.79 -18.54
C GLU A 15 13.02 11.53 -17.90
N LEU A 16 13.25 12.75 -18.39
CA LEU A 16 14.42 13.57 -18.05
C LEU A 16 14.43 13.93 -16.56
N GLN A 17 15.57 13.73 -15.90
CA GLN A 17 15.84 14.22 -14.55
C GLN A 17 16.74 15.45 -14.61
N THR A 18 16.70 16.30 -13.58
CA THR A 18 17.39 17.60 -13.60
C THR A 18 18.91 17.51 -13.84
N ASN A 19 19.53 16.36 -13.53
CA ASN A 19 20.96 16.08 -13.66
C ASN A 19 21.31 15.07 -14.77
N SER A 20 20.36 14.68 -15.64
CA SER A 20 20.61 13.66 -16.67
C SER A 20 21.66 14.10 -17.70
N ILE A 21 22.50 13.15 -18.13
CA ILE A 21 23.27 13.23 -19.37
C ILE A 21 22.40 12.72 -20.52
N VAL A 22 22.12 13.60 -21.48
CA VAL A 22 21.20 13.31 -22.59
C VAL A 22 21.96 13.33 -23.91
N TYR A 23 21.82 12.28 -24.69
CA TYR A 23 22.29 12.26 -26.07
C TYR A 23 21.12 12.49 -27.02
N ASP A 24 21.24 13.46 -27.92
CA ASP A 24 20.33 13.67 -29.04
C ASP A 24 21.09 13.32 -30.33
N ILE A 25 20.82 12.13 -30.86
CA ILE A 25 21.52 11.56 -32.01
C ILE A 25 20.70 11.76 -33.27
N GLY A 26 21.29 12.45 -34.25
CA GLY A 26 20.57 12.94 -35.43
C GLY A 26 19.72 14.17 -35.11
N ALA A 27 20.30 15.08 -34.32
CA ALA A 27 19.64 16.25 -33.74
C ALA A 27 18.99 17.18 -34.79
N GLY A 28 19.47 17.18 -36.03
CA GLY A 28 18.90 17.93 -37.14
C GLY A 28 18.91 19.44 -36.87
N THR A 29 17.75 20.00 -36.51
CA THR A 29 17.62 21.42 -36.15
C THR A 29 17.82 21.71 -34.66
N GLY A 30 18.06 20.68 -33.83
CA GLY A 30 18.28 20.81 -32.39
C GLY A 30 17.03 21.01 -31.56
N SER A 31 15.84 20.76 -32.11
CA SER A 31 14.59 21.06 -31.39
C SER A 31 14.43 20.19 -30.14
N VAL A 32 14.83 18.92 -30.20
CA VAL A 32 14.80 18.02 -29.04
C VAL A 32 15.93 18.40 -28.09
N SER A 33 17.15 18.66 -28.61
CA SER A 33 18.30 19.08 -27.81
C SER A 33 18.00 20.29 -26.93
N VAL A 34 17.43 21.35 -27.52
CA VAL A 34 17.09 22.60 -26.81
C VAL A 34 16.01 22.36 -25.75
N GLU A 35 14.96 21.60 -26.09
CA GLU A 35 13.87 21.31 -25.14
C GLU A 35 14.33 20.41 -23.98
N ALA A 36 15.21 19.45 -24.26
CA ALA A 36 15.84 18.62 -23.26
C ALA A 36 16.75 19.44 -22.33
N ALA A 37 17.59 20.32 -22.88
CA ALA A 37 18.52 21.16 -22.12
C ALA A 37 17.80 22.09 -21.14
N LEU A 38 16.65 22.63 -21.53
CA LEU A 38 15.77 23.42 -20.64
C LEU A 38 15.22 22.61 -19.46
N LYS A 39 15.10 21.28 -19.59
CA LYS A 39 14.58 20.38 -18.56
C LYS A 39 15.67 19.75 -17.69
N VAL A 40 16.94 19.87 -18.06
CA VAL A 40 18.09 19.28 -17.34
C VAL A 40 19.09 20.34 -16.87
N PRO A 41 18.69 21.32 -16.04
CA PRO A 41 19.52 22.48 -15.70
C PRO A 41 20.82 22.15 -14.94
N LYS A 42 20.90 20.97 -14.31
CA LYS A 42 22.10 20.44 -13.62
C LYS A 42 22.78 19.31 -14.40
N GLY A 43 22.19 18.91 -15.52
CA GLY A 43 22.69 17.87 -16.42
C GLY A 43 23.33 18.48 -17.65
N HIS A 44 23.51 17.67 -18.70
CA HIS A 44 24.12 18.13 -19.94
C HIS A 44 23.56 17.41 -21.15
N VAL A 45 23.33 18.15 -22.24
CA VAL A 45 22.85 17.59 -23.52
C VAL A 45 23.97 17.59 -24.55
N TYR A 46 24.22 16.44 -25.14
CA TYR A 46 25.14 16.27 -26.27
C TYR A 46 24.33 16.04 -27.55
N ALA A 47 24.37 17.01 -28.46
CA ALA A 47 23.65 16.98 -29.73
C ALA A 47 24.60 16.55 -30.85
N PHE A 48 24.43 15.32 -31.35
CA PHE A 48 25.27 14.73 -32.40
C PHE A 48 24.62 14.94 -33.77
N GLU A 49 25.33 15.65 -34.65
CA GLU A 49 24.85 15.96 -35.99
C GLU A 49 26.02 15.94 -37.00
N GLN A 50 25.81 15.31 -38.15
CA GLN A 50 26.85 15.14 -39.18
C GLN A 50 26.91 16.32 -40.16
N LYS A 51 25.79 17.03 -40.36
CA LYS A 51 25.74 18.16 -41.30
C LYS A 51 26.11 19.45 -40.60
N GLU A 52 27.12 20.16 -41.11
CA GLU A 52 27.55 21.44 -40.53
C GLU A 52 26.41 22.47 -40.48
N GLU A 53 25.51 22.47 -41.46
CA GLU A 53 24.29 23.31 -41.44
C GLU A 53 23.41 23.01 -40.22
N GLY A 54 23.26 21.72 -39.85
CA GLY A 54 22.52 21.30 -38.67
C GLY A 54 23.25 21.73 -37.39
N CYS A 55 24.56 21.51 -37.32
CA CYS A 55 25.38 21.98 -36.19
C CYS A 55 25.27 23.50 -35.98
N ALA A 56 25.34 24.29 -37.06
CA ALA A 56 25.18 25.73 -37.01
C ALA A 56 23.79 26.15 -36.49
N LEU A 57 22.73 25.46 -36.92
CA LEU A 57 21.36 25.70 -36.44
C LEU A 57 21.19 25.36 -34.96
N ILE A 58 21.76 24.25 -34.50
CA ILE A 58 21.70 23.86 -33.08
C ILE A 58 22.40 24.92 -32.21
N ARG A 59 23.59 25.37 -32.62
CA ARG A 59 24.33 26.44 -31.91
C ARG A 59 23.53 27.75 -31.85
N ALA A 60 22.97 28.19 -32.97
CA ALA A 60 22.16 29.40 -33.03
C ALA A 60 20.89 29.29 -32.16
N ASN A 61 20.24 28.13 -32.12
CA ASN A 61 19.06 27.90 -31.28
C ASN A 61 19.41 27.84 -29.79
N ALA A 62 20.56 27.24 -29.44
CA ALA A 62 21.05 27.20 -28.06
C ALA A 62 21.41 28.60 -27.55
N GLU A 63 22.10 29.40 -28.36
CA GLU A 63 22.43 30.80 -28.04
C GLU A 63 21.15 31.63 -27.85
N LYS A 64 20.19 31.52 -28.76
CA LYS A 64 18.88 32.20 -28.65
C LYS A 64 18.11 31.80 -27.38
N ALA A 65 18.26 30.56 -26.93
CA ALA A 65 17.63 30.05 -25.71
C ALA A 65 18.46 30.29 -24.44
N GLY A 66 19.66 30.86 -24.54
CA GLY A 66 20.55 31.11 -23.40
C GLY A 66 21.12 29.85 -22.74
N LEU A 67 21.25 28.75 -23.50
CA LEU A 67 21.65 27.45 -22.97
C LEU A 67 23.17 27.31 -22.90
N THR A 68 23.68 26.97 -21.71
CA THR A 68 25.11 26.70 -21.46
C THR A 68 25.40 25.20 -21.26
N ASN A 69 24.36 24.40 -21.02
CA ASN A 69 24.42 22.95 -20.77
C ASN A 69 24.13 22.11 -22.03
N LEU A 70 24.47 22.64 -23.21
CA LEU A 70 24.29 21.96 -24.49
C LEU A 70 25.57 22.02 -25.32
N THR A 71 26.11 20.85 -25.67
CA THR A 71 27.29 20.72 -26.53
C THR A 71 26.89 20.16 -27.89
N VAL A 72 27.26 20.87 -28.96
CA VAL A 72 27.05 20.43 -30.34
C VAL A 72 28.28 19.67 -30.82
N VAL A 73 28.10 18.39 -31.15
CA VAL A 73 29.16 17.48 -31.58
C VAL A 73 29.03 17.24 -33.09
N PRO A 74 29.94 17.82 -33.91
CA PRO A 74 29.94 17.55 -35.34
C PRO A 74 30.48 16.14 -35.62
N GLY A 75 29.74 15.35 -36.39
CA GLY A 75 30.18 14.03 -36.83
C GLY A 75 29.05 13.02 -36.92
N LYS A 76 29.31 11.91 -37.61
CA LYS A 76 28.35 10.82 -37.76
C LYS A 76 28.46 9.86 -36.56
N ALA A 77 27.32 9.44 -36.02
CA ALA A 77 27.25 8.37 -35.04
C ALA A 77 27.28 7.00 -35.75
N PRO A 78 27.92 5.97 -35.17
CA PRO A 78 28.42 5.91 -33.80
C PRO A 78 29.81 6.56 -33.56
N GLU A 79 30.57 6.90 -34.59
CA GLU A 79 31.97 7.32 -34.46
C GLU A 79 32.15 8.61 -33.63
N SER A 80 31.19 9.54 -33.73
CA SER A 80 31.21 10.81 -33.00
C SER A 80 30.84 10.69 -31.52
N LEU A 81 30.35 9.53 -31.05
CA LEU A 81 29.94 9.31 -29.66
C LEU A 81 31.13 9.11 -28.71
N ALA A 82 32.32 8.81 -29.25
CA ALA A 82 33.51 8.53 -28.46
C ALA A 82 34.01 9.77 -27.68
N GLY A 83 34.42 9.55 -26.42
CA GLY A 83 35.03 10.59 -25.57
C GLY A 83 34.06 11.45 -24.76
N TYR A 84 32.76 11.14 -24.79
CA TYR A 84 31.73 11.82 -23.99
C TYR A 84 31.24 10.95 -22.81
N PRO A 85 30.70 11.55 -21.73
CA PRO A 85 30.18 10.80 -20.59
C PRO A 85 29.05 9.85 -20.97
N ALA A 86 28.94 8.71 -20.30
CA ALA A 86 27.87 7.74 -20.55
C ALA A 86 26.48 8.40 -20.45
N PRO A 87 25.58 8.20 -21.44
CA PRO A 87 24.27 8.82 -21.42
C PRO A 87 23.34 8.12 -20.43
N ASP A 88 22.56 8.90 -19.69
CA ASP A 88 21.43 8.37 -18.93
C ASP A 88 20.20 8.22 -19.81
N ARG A 89 20.07 9.10 -20.83
CA ARG A 89 18.93 9.19 -21.75
C ARG A 89 19.43 9.38 -23.17
N VAL A 90 18.87 8.66 -24.12
CA VAL A 90 19.21 8.78 -25.54
C VAL A 90 17.94 8.98 -26.34
N PHE A 91 17.91 10.07 -27.09
CA PHE A 91 16.98 10.26 -28.18
C PHE A 91 17.67 9.93 -29.50
N LEU A 92 17.06 9.07 -30.31
CA LEU A 92 17.53 8.72 -31.64
C LEU A 92 16.51 9.17 -32.69
N GLY A 93 16.88 10.20 -33.46
CA GLY A 93 16.08 10.72 -34.56
C GLY A 93 16.81 10.58 -35.89
N GLY A 94 16.29 9.76 -36.81
CA GLY A 94 16.85 9.67 -38.17
C GLY A 94 18.20 8.96 -38.24
N SER A 95 18.21 7.65 -38.06
CA SER A 95 19.38 6.79 -38.21
C SER A 95 19.60 6.40 -39.67
N SER A 96 20.62 6.97 -40.32
CA SER A 96 21.01 6.65 -41.70
C SER A 96 21.72 5.29 -41.81
N GLY A 97 21.01 4.21 -41.47
CA GLY A 97 21.45 2.82 -41.62
C GLY A 97 22.19 2.21 -40.42
N ASN A 98 22.72 3.04 -39.51
CA ASN A 98 23.57 2.56 -38.39
C ASN A 98 22.81 2.43 -37.06
N MET A 99 21.50 2.18 -37.08
CA MET A 99 20.68 2.21 -35.86
C MET A 99 21.15 1.18 -34.82
N GLU A 100 21.35 -0.07 -35.23
CA GLU A 100 21.76 -1.14 -34.31
C GLU A 100 23.12 -0.87 -33.67
N GLU A 101 24.10 -0.38 -34.44
CA GLU A 101 25.44 -0.04 -33.94
C GLU A 101 25.39 1.09 -32.91
N ILE A 102 24.56 2.11 -33.15
CA ILE A 102 24.36 3.22 -32.21
C ILE A 102 23.71 2.71 -30.93
N LEU A 103 22.64 1.93 -31.06
CA LEU A 103 21.92 1.37 -29.91
C LEU A 103 22.81 0.42 -29.11
N ASP A 104 23.61 -0.42 -29.76
CA ASP A 104 24.59 -1.29 -29.12
C ASP A 104 25.64 -0.47 -28.34
N LEU A 105 26.20 0.58 -28.95
CA LEU A 105 27.21 1.41 -28.29
C LEU A 105 26.65 2.17 -27.07
N VAL A 106 25.49 2.81 -27.18
CA VAL A 106 24.92 3.56 -26.05
C VAL A 106 24.47 2.64 -24.91
N THR A 107 24.04 1.42 -25.21
CA THR A 107 23.72 0.41 -24.19
C THR A 107 24.95 -0.24 -23.58
N GLU A 108 26.07 -0.31 -24.30
CA GLU A 108 27.36 -0.70 -23.74
C GLU A 108 27.88 0.38 -22.77
N LEU A 109 27.76 1.66 -23.13
CA LEU A 109 28.15 2.78 -22.28
C LEU A 109 27.31 2.86 -20.99
N ASN A 110 26.00 2.61 -21.11
CA ASN A 110 25.11 2.54 -19.95
C ASN A 110 24.01 1.49 -20.18
N PRO A 111 24.11 0.31 -19.55
CA PRO A 111 23.09 -0.74 -19.66
C PRO A 111 21.71 -0.34 -19.13
N ALA A 112 21.61 0.73 -18.33
CA ALA A 112 20.36 1.24 -17.77
C ALA A 112 19.79 2.47 -18.51
N VAL A 113 20.34 2.78 -19.69
CA VAL A 113 19.95 3.95 -20.50
C VAL A 113 18.47 3.90 -20.90
N GLN A 114 17.79 5.03 -20.81
CA GLN A 114 16.46 5.21 -21.42
C GLN A 114 16.62 5.55 -22.89
N LEU A 115 16.04 4.72 -23.76
CA LEU A 115 16.05 4.91 -25.21
C LEU A 115 14.71 5.44 -25.68
N VAL A 116 14.72 6.50 -26.49
CA VAL A 116 13.57 6.97 -27.26
C VAL A 116 13.97 7.04 -28.73
N VAL A 117 13.36 6.18 -29.55
CA VAL A 117 13.68 6.02 -30.97
C VAL A 117 12.48 6.42 -31.83
N ASN A 118 12.71 7.40 -32.70
CA ASN A 118 11.68 7.90 -33.61
C ASN A 118 11.90 7.39 -35.04
N VAL A 119 10.94 6.64 -35.56
CA VAL A 119 11.00 6.04 -36.90
C VAL A 119 9.74 6.29 -37.72
N ILE A 120 9.91 6.51 -39.02
CA ILE A 120 8.79 6.76 -39.96
C ILE A 120 8.57 5.56 -40.87
N ALA A 121 9.66 4.95 -41.36
CA ALA A 121 9.63 3.78 -42.22
C ALA A 121 9.32 2.51 -41.41
N LEU A 122 8.52 1.61 -41.98
CA LEU A 122 8.20 0.34 -41.33
C LEU A 122 9.43 -0.58 -41.25
N GLU A 123 10.37 -0.45 -42.19
CA GLU A 123 11.65 -1.14 -42.18
C GLU A 123 12.48 -0.74 -40.96
N SER A 124 12.52 0.55 -40.64
CA SER A 124 13.20 1.05 -39.43
C SER A 124 12.44 0.67 -38.15
N LEU A 125 11.11 0.66 -38.17
CA LEU A 125 10.33 0.11 -37.05
C LEU A 125 10.67 -1.36 -36.80
N ASN A 126 10.67 -2.17 -37.86
CA ASN A 126 11.01 -3.57 -37.78
C ASN A 126 12.44 -3.78 -37.28
N GLN A 127 13.40 -2.97 -37.76
CA GLN A 127 14.78 -3.03 -37.30
C GLN A 127 14.91 -2.68 -35.81
N ALA A 128 14.26 -1.60 -35.35
CA ALA A 128 14.29 -1.21 -33.94
C ALA A 128 13.63 -2.27 -33.05
N MET A 129 12.45 -2.78 -33.45
CA MET A 129 11.75 -3.85 -32.74
C MET A 129 12.59 -5.13 -32.69
N ALA A 130 13.23 -5.53 -33.79
CA ALA A 130 14.12 -6.68 -33.84
C ALA A 130 15.34 -6.51 -32.92
N TRP A 131 15.90 -5.30 -32.84
CA TRP A 131 16.99 -4.98 -31.93
C TRP A 131 16.54 -5.04 -30.46
N PHE A 132 15.41 -4.43 -30.10
CA PHE A 132 14.86 -4.51 -28.74
C PHE A 132 14.56 -5.95 -28.35
N GLN A 133 13.97 -6.73 -29.26
CA GLN A 133 13.74 -8.17 -29.07
C GLN A 133 15.06 -8.93 -28.85
N LYS A 134 16.12 -8.63 -29.62
CA LYS A 134 17.46 -9.22 -29.45
C LYS A 134 18.07 -8.88 -28.09
N LYS A 135 17.79 -7.69 -27.55
CA LYS A 135 18.21 -7.27 -26.20
C LYS A 135 17.31 -7.77 -25.07
N GLY A 136 16.16 -8.37 -25.40
CA GLY A 136 15.16 -8.79 -24.42
C GLY A 136 14.42 -7.62 -23.77
N TRP A 137 14.39 -6.45 -24.42
CA TRP A 137 13.66 -5.28 -23.93
C TRP A 137 12.31 -5.21 -24.64
N GLU A 138 11.25 -4.88 -23.92
CA GLU A 138 9.92 -4.66 -24.49
C GLU A 138 9.66 -3.15 -24.60
N PRO A 139 9.78 -2.55 -25.79
CA PRO A 139 9.58 -1.12 -25.96
C PRO A 139 8.09 -0.79 -26.00
N GLU A 140 7.70 0.30 -25.32
CA GLU A 140 6.41 0.93 -25.60
C GLU A 140 6.46 1.53 -27.01
N VAL A 141 5.51 1.17 -27.86
CA VAL A 141 5.42 1.69 -29.24
C VAL A 141 4.20 2.59 -29.38
N VAL A 142 4.44 3.89 -29.58
CA VAL A 142 3.39 4.88 -29.82
C VAL A 142 3.35 5.24 -31.31
N CYS A 143 2.23 4.95 -31.98
CA CYS A 143 1.99 5.44 -33.34
C CYS A 143 1.26 6.78 -33.30
N MET A 144 1.86 7.81 -33.89
CA MET A 144 1.33 9.15 -33.88
C MET A 144 1.01 9.65 -35.29
N GLN A 145 -0.25 10.02 -35.51
CA GLN A 145 -0.75 10.61 -36.74
C GLN A 145 -1.22 12.04 -36.48
N VAL A 146 -0.63 13.00 -37.19
CA VAL A 146 -0.98 14.42 -37.07
C VAL A 146 -1.57 14.88 -38.39
N SER A 147 -2.73 15.52 -38.32
CA SER A 147 -3.36 16.18 -39.47
C SER A 147 -3.54 17.65 -39.19
N ARG A 148 -3.25 18.52 -40.16
CA ARG A 148 -3.44 19.97 -40.01
C ARG A 148 -4.39 20.49 -41.08
N ALA A 149 -5.25 21.44 -40.70
CA ALA A 149 -6.08 22.13 -41.68
C ALA A 149 -5.19 22.89 -42.67
N ALA A 150 -5.39 22.65 -43.95
CA ALA A 150 -4.74 23.34 -45.05
C ALA A 150 -5.78 23.76 -46.08
N LYS A 151 -5.67 24.99 -46.59
CA LYS A 151 -6.55 25.47 -47.64
C LYS A 151 -6.15 24.85 -48.98
N ARG A 152 -7.07 24.15 -49.63
CA ARG A 152 -6.90 23.54 -50.95
C ARG A 152 -8.05 24.01 -51.85
N GLY A 153 -7.78 25.04 -52.66
CA GLY A 153 -8.81 25.73 -53.42
C GLY A 153 -9.78 26.49 -52.49
N PRO A 154 -11.12 26.30 -52.62
CA PRO A 154 -12.10 26.97 -51.77
C PRO A 154 -12.30 26.30 -50.40
N TYR A 155 -11.81 25.07 -50.20
CA TYR A 155 -12.07 24.29 -48.98
C TYR A 155 -10.87 24.29 -48.02
N HIS A 156 -11.16 24.16 -46.73
CA HIS A 156 -10.18 23.74 -45.72
C HIS A 156 -10.29 22.23 -45.57
N MET A 157 -9.19 21.52 -45.80
CA MET A 157 -9.12 20.07 -45.66
C MET A 157 -8.05 19.70 -44.64
N MET A 158 -8.24 18.57 -43.96
CA MET A 158 -7.22 17.99 -43.11
C MET A 158 -6.13 17.37 -43.99
N GLN A 159 -4.95 17.97 -43.99
CA GLN A 159 -3.77 17.39 -44.61
C GLN A 159 -3.12 16.45 -43.60
N ALA A 160 -3.36 15.15 -43.80
CA ALA A 160 -2.70 14.10 -43.03
C ALA A 160 -1.20 14.12 -43.28
N GLN A 161 -0.44 13.80 -42.24
CA GLN A 161 1.00 13.63 -42.33
C GLN A 161 1.34 12.16 -42.11
N ASN A 162 2.50 11.74 -42.64
CA ASN A 162 2.97 10.38 -42.43
C ASN A 162 3.02 10.05 -40.94
N PRO A 163 2.55 8.86 -40.54
CA PRO A 163 2.65 8.40 -39.17
C PRO A 163 4.12 8.35 -38.75
N ILE A 164 4.35 8.58 -37.47
CA ILE A 164 5.64 8.34 -36.83
C ILE A 164 5.44 7.37 -35.66
N TYR A 165 6.35 6.43 -35.53
CA TYR A 165 6.41 5.51 -34.41
C TYR A 165 7.49 6.01 -33.44
N ILE A 166 7.12 6.11 -32.17
CA ILE A 166 7.99 6.49 -31.07
C ILE A 166 8.12 5.24 -30.21
N LEU A 167 9.32 4.66 -30.17
CA LEU A 167 9.64 3.51 -29.35
C LEU A 167 10.36 4.00 -28.11
N ALA A 168 9.91 3.61 -26.92
CA ALA A 168 10.53 3.97 -25.66
C ALA A 168 10.79 2.73 -24.81
N ALA A 169 12.02 2.56 -24.31
CA ALA A 169 12.38 1.47 -23.42
C ALA A 169 13.55 1.85 -22.52
N GLN A 170 13.52 1.39 -21.27
CA GLN A 170 14.65 1.53 -20.37
C GLN A 170 15.47 0.25 -20.32
N GLY A 171 16.78 0.41 -20.31
CA GLY A 171 17.66 -0.73 -20.12
C GLY A 171 17.63 -1.32 -18.73
N GLN A 172 17.72 -2.65 -18.69
CA GLN A 172 17.93 -3.41 -17.46
C GLN A 172 19.43 -3.71 -17.31
N GLN A 173 19.97 -3.52 -16.11
CA GLN A 173 21.34 -3.97 -15.79
C GLN A 173 21.47 -5.47 -16.11
N THR A 174 22.36 -5.81 -17.03
CA THR A 174 22.52 -7.17 -17.56
C THR A 174 23.35 -8.04 -16.62
N GLN A 175 22.74 -9.07 -16.04
CA GLN A 175 23.36 -10.40 -15.93
C GLN A 175 22.80 -11.22 -17.10
N GLN A 176 23.66 -11.76 -17.96
CA GLN A 176 23.30 -12.33 -19.28
C GLN A 176 22.75 -13.78 -19.21
N SER A 177 21.54 -13.93 -19.73
CA SER A 177 20.85 -15.02 -20.47
C SER A 177 21.52 -16.38 -20.77
N GLN A 178 20.77 -17.48 -20.50
CA GLN A 178 20.50 -18.59 -21.45
C GLN A 178 19.12 -19.25 -21.20
N ASN A 179 18.37 -19.48 -22.29
CA ASN A 179 17.03 -20.09 -22.36
C ASN A 179 17.02 -21.62 -22.15
N VAL A 180 16.33 -22.11 -21.11
CA VAL A 180 15.48 -23.33 -21.04
C VAL A 180 14.41 -23.08 -19.94
N PRO A 181 13.31 -23.86 -19.81
CA PRO A 181 11.98 -23.34 -19.49
C PRO A 181 11.90 -22.62 -18.13
N VAL A 182 11.05 -21.59 -18.06
CA VAL A 182 10.86 -20.69 -16.90
C VAL A 182 10.75 -21.48 -15.60
N ALA A 183 11.83 -21.41 -14.81
CA ALA A 183 11.82 -21.55 -13.35
C ALA A 183 12.13 -20.16 -12.77
N PRO A 184 11.43 -19.72 -11.71
CA PRO A 184 11.53 -18.36 -11.22
C PRO A 184 12.89 -18.13 -10.55
N GLY A 185 13.62 -17.12 -11.01
CA GLY A 185 14.75 -16.59 -10.27
C GLY A 185 15.81 -15.88 -11.11
N GLN A 186 15.99 -14.60 -10.77
CA GLN A 186 17.25 -13.83 -10.73
C GLN A 186 17.43 -12.72 -11.78
N ASN A 187 17.04 -11.49 -11.38
CA ASN A 187 17.59 -10.21 -11.82
C ASN A 187 18.12 -9.48 -10.57
N GLY A 188 19.36 -8.99 -10.60
CA GLY A 188 20.12 -8.42 -9.47
C GLY A 188 19.65 -7.10 -8.85
N ARG A 189 18.36 -6.72 -8.96
CA ARG A 189 17.68 -5.89 -7.93
C ARG A 189 17.02 -6.75 -6.85
N ALA A 190 16.92 -8.06 -7.10
CA ALA A 190 16.37 -9.06 -6.19
C ALA A 190 17.13 -9.19 -4.87
N GLN A 191 18.31 -8.58 -4.69
CA GLN A 191 19.04 -8.75 -3.43
C GLN A 191 18.57 -7.83 -2.29
N GLN A 192 17.56 -6.97 -2.51
CA GLN A 192 16.87 -6.23 -1.45
C GLN A 192 15.37 -6.58 -1.33
N ASP A 193 14.75 -7.15 -2.39
CA ASP A 193 13.34 -7.56 -2.38
C ASP A 193 13.14 -9.09 -2.30
N ALA A 194 14.18 -9.92 -2.53
CA ALA A 194 14.17 -11.34 -2.14
C ALA A 194 14.32 -11.54 -0.63
N ASP A 195 14.58 -10.46 0.12
CA ASP A 195 14.67 -10.51 1.57
C ASP A 195 13.30 -10.73 2.23
N PHE A 196 12.18 -10.48 1.52
CA PHE A 196 10.83 -10.59 2.07
C PHE A 196 9.87 -11.34 1.14
N PRO A 197 9.84 -12.69 1.20
CA PRO A 197 8.83 -13.49 0.50
C PRO A 197 7.42 -13.01 0.87
N ARG A 198 6.55 -12.82 -0.13
CA ARG A 198 5.26 -12.16 0.06
C ARG A 198 4.21 -12.54 -0.97
N ILE A 199 2.97 -12.63 -0.54
CA ILE A 199 1.80 -12.80 -1.42
C ILE A 199 0.66 -11.90 -0.95
N LEU A 200 -0.19 -11.50 -1.89
CA LEU A 200 -1.40 -10.76 -1.60
C LEU A 200 -2.63 -11.56 -2.04
N LEU A 201 -3.63 -11.70 -1.18
CA LEU A 201 -4.93 -12.27 -1.53
C LEU A 201 -5.93 -11.14 -1.79
N ALA A 202 -6.39 -11.04 -3.03
CA ALA A 202 -7.39 -10.09 -3.49
C ALA A 202 -8.68 -10.79 -3.92
N ALA A 203 -9.73 -10.04 -4.22
CA ALA A 203 -10.96 -10.58 -4.78
C ALA A 203 -11.64 -9.56 -5.70
N PRO A 204 -12.60 -9.97 -6.54
CA PRO A 204 -13.42 -9.04 -7.32
C PRO A 204 -14.31 -8.11 -6.48
N GLY A 205 -14.56 -8.43 -5.21
CA GLY A 205 -15.37 -7.62 -4.30
C GLY A 205 -15.35 -8.12 -2.86
N SER A 206 -16.10 -7.43 -1.99
CA SER A 206 -16.31 -7.86 -0.61
C SER A 206 -17.12 -9.15 -0.52
N GLY A 207 -16.95 -9.92 0.57
CA GLY A 207 -17.72 -11.15 0.80
C GLY A 207 -17.29 -12.36 -0.05
N SER A 208 -16.21 -12.26 -0.81
CA SER A 208 -15.64 -13.39 -1.57
C SER A 208 -14.93 -14.44 -0.69
N GLY A 209 -14.80 -14.20 0.61
CA GLY A 209 -14.19 -15.12 1.59
C GLY A 209 -12.68 -15.00 1.74
N LYS A 210 -12.11 -13.80 1.53
CA LYS A 210 -10.66 -13.52 1.66
C LYS A 210 -10.16 -13.80 3.08
N THR A 211 -10.73 -13.15 4.10
CA THR A 211 -10.40 -13.34 5.51
C THR A 211 -10.38 -14.81 5.93
N LEU A 212 -11.38 -15.59 5.49
CA LEU A 212 -11.46 -17.02 5.78
C LEU A 212 -10.29 -17.79 5.15
N LEU A 213 -10.01 -17.56 3.87
CA LEU A 213 -8.88 -18.20 3.19
C LEU A 213 -7.54 -17.77 3.79
N ILE A 214 -7.38 -16.49 4.15
CA ILE A 214 -6.14 -15.98 4.74
C ILE A 214 -5.91 -16.57 6.11
N THR A 215 -6.89 -16.56 7.00
CA THR A 215 -6.78 -17.21 8.32
C THR A 215 -6.48 -18.71 8.19
N GLY A 216 -7.11 -19.40 7.25
CA GLY A 216 -6.80 -20.80 6.93
C GLY A 216 -5.39 -21.01 6.40
N LEU A 217 -4.91 -20.16 5.48
CA LEU A 217 -3.56 -20.22 4.92
C LEU A 217 -2.50 -19.88 5.97
N LEU A 218 -2.71 -18.85 6.79
CA LEU A 218 -1.83 -18.50 7.91
C LEU A 218 -1.72 -19.68 8.88
N THR A 219 -2.84 -20.32 9.22
CA THR A 219 -2.85 -21.53 10.07
C THR A 219 -2.10 -22.69 9.40
N LEU A 220 -2.29 -22.90 8.09
CA LEU A 220 -1.59 -23.91 7.31
C LEU A 220 -0.08 -23.68 7.32
N PHE A 221 0.37 -22.45 7.06
CA PHE A 221 1.79 -22.10 7.04
C PHE A 221 2.43 -22.23 8.43
N GLN A 222 1.74 -21.82 9.50
CA GLN A 222 2.17 -22.09 10.88
C GLN A 222 2.30 -23.59 11.17
N ASN A 223 1.34 -24.41 10.72
CA ASN A 223 1.40 -25.87 10.87
C ASN A 223 2.58 -26.49 10.10
N ARG A 224 3.01 -25.85 9.01
CA ARG A 224 4.26 -26.19 8.27
C ARG A 224 5.52 -25.59 8.91
N GLY A 225 5.40 -24.85 10.02
CA GLY A 225 6.51 -24.23 10.74
C GLY A 225 7.10 -23.00 10.06
N ILE A 226 6.34 -22.35 9.17
CA ILE A 226 6.75 -21.12 8.48
C ILE A 226 6.35 -19.91 9.34
N ARG A 227 7.32 -19.05 9.65
CA ARG A 227 7.07 -17.83 10.43
C ARG A 227 6.47 -16.75 9.55
N CYS A 228 5.16 -16.57 9.66
CA CYS A 228 4.43 -15.59 8.88
C CYS A 228 4.33 -14.21 9.56
N ARG A 229 4.26 -13.17 8.74
CA ARG A 229 3.67 -11.87 9.09
C ARG A 229 2.46 -11.62 8.22
N SER A 230 1.45 -10.98 8.81
CA SER A 230 0.22 -10.64 8.11
C SER A 230 0.06 -9.13 8.01
N PHE A 231 -0.56 -8.71 6.92
CA PHE A 231 -0.88 -7.32 6.66
C PHE A 231 -2.30 -7.23 6.15
N LYS A 232 -2.95 -6.10 6.40
CA LYS A 232 -4.26 -5.75 5.85
C LYS A 232 -4.12 -4.49 5.00
N CYS A 233 -4.57 -4.54 3.76
CA CYS A 233 -4.65 -3.35 2.92
C CYS A 233 -5.80 -2.47 3.42
N GLY A 234 -5.63 -1.15 3.46
CA GLY A 234 -6.68 -0.21 3.82
C GLY A 234 -7.00 -0.10 5.32
N PRO A 235 -8.05 0.66 5.71
CA PRO A 235 -8.38 0.99 7.08
C PRO A 235 -9.34 -0.06 7.64
N ASP A 236 -8.80 -1.01 8.42
CA ASP A 236 -9.60 -2.07 9.02
C ASP A 236 -8.95 -2.56 10.31
N TYR A 237 -9.76 -2.95 11.28
CA TYR A 237 -9.36 -3.51 12.56
C TYR A 237 -9.76 -4.97 12.71
N ILE A 238 -10.82 -5.39 12.00
CA ILE A 238 -11.45 -6.69 12.21
C ILE A 238 -10.59 -7.78 11.60
N ASP A 239 -10.18 -7.62 10.33
CA ASP A 239 -9.29 -8.58 9.67
C ASP A 239 -7.93 -8.72 10.41
N PRO A 240 -7.26 -7.63 10.83
CA PRO A 240 -6.07 -7.72 11.70
C PRO A 240 -6.28 -8.48 13.01
N MET A 241 -7.45 -8.38 13.65
CA MET A 241 -7.76 -9.18 14.84
C MET A 241 -7.81 -10.68 14.53
N PHE A 242 -8.39 -11.08 13.38
CA PHE A 242 -8.35 -12.47 12.92
C PHE A 242 -6.93 -12.96 12.68
N HIS A 243 -6.10 -12.13 12.05
CA HIS A 243 -4.70 -12.47 11.83
C HIS A 243 -3.94 -12.65 13.15
N LYS A 244 -4.13 -11.71 14.09
CA LYS A 244 -3.51 -11.77 15.43
C LYS A 244 -3.93 -13.01 16.19
N TYR A 245 -5.21 -13.39 16.11
CA TYR A 245 -5.72 -14.60 16.74
C TYR A 245 -5.01 -15.86 16.26
N VAL A 246 -4.74 -15.95 14.95
CA VAL A 246 -4.02 -17.08 14.34
C VAL A 246 -2.52 -17.01 14.66
N LEU A 247 -1.90 -15.86 14.41
CA LEU A 247 -0.44 -15.72 14.47
C LEU A 247 0.11 -15.53 15.89
N GLY A 248 -0.73 -15.10 16.84
CA GLY A 248 -0.31 -14.71 18.19
C GLY A 248 0.48 -13.39 18.24
N ILE A 249 0.61 -12.69 17.11
CA ILE A 249 1.36 -11.44 16.96
C ILE A 249 0.50 -10.42 16.22
N ASP A 250 0.72 -9.13 16.49
CA ASP A 250 -0.06 -8.07 15.87
C ASP A 250 0.12 -8.04 14.34
N SER A 251 -0.98 -7.79 13.64
CA SER A 251 -1.03 -7.54 12.20
C SER A 251 -0.97 -6.04 11.91
N CYS A 252 -0.51 -5.68 10.73
CA CYS A 252 -0.33 -4.29 10.32
C CYS A 252 -1.26 -3.87 9.20
N ASN A 253 -1.54 -2.57 9.10
CA ASN A 253 -2.29 -1.99 8.00
C ASN A 253 -1.34 -1.32 6.99
N LEU A 254 -1.55 -1.60 5.70
CA LEU A 254 -0.86 -0.97 4.58
C LEU A 254 -1.86 -0.15 3.79
N ASP A 255 -1.72 1.17 3.83
CA ASP A 255 -2.73 2.08 3.29
C ASP A 255 -2.09 3.33 2.69
N SER A 256 -2.18 3.45 1.35
CA SER A 256 -1.64 4.58 0.60
C SER A 256 -2.51 5.84 0.67
N PHE A 257 -3.70 5.78 1.28
CA PHE A 257 -4.41 7.00 1.69
C PHE A 257 -3.72 7.63 2.90
N PHE A 258 -3.35 6.83 3.89
CA PHE A 258 -2.72 7.33 5.11
C PHE A 258 -1.25 7.69 4.93
N LEU A 259 -0.50 6.83 4.26
CA LEU A 259 0.96 6.93 4.11
C LEU A 259 1.37 7.28 2.67
N SER A 260 2.53 7.92 2.52
CA SER A 260 3.19 8.02 1.21
C SER A 260 3.65 6.64 0.72
N GLN A 261 4.01 6.55 -0.56
CA GLN A 261 4.57 5.33 -1.13
C GLN A 261 5.83 4.87 -0.38
N GLU A 262 6.73 5.80 -0.07
CA GLU A 262 7.98 5.54 0.63
C GLU A 262 7.75 5.09 2.08
N GLU A 263 6.82 5.74 2.79
CA GLU A 263 6.44 5.39 4.15
C GLU A 263 5.80 4.01 4.22
N LEU A 264 4.92 3.67 3.26
CA LEU A 264 4.28 2.37 3.17
C LEU A 264 5.30 1.26 2.90
N GLN A 265 6.25 1.49 1.98
CA GLN A 265 7.35 0.55 1.72
C GLN A 265 8.24 0.34 2.95
N ALA A 266 8.56 1.42 3.67
CA ALA A 266 9.36 1.35 4.89
C ALA A 266 8.62 0.57 5.99
N LEU A 267 7.32 0.80 6.17
CA LEU A 267 6.49 0.06 7.11
C LEU A 267 6.44 -1.43 6.76
N PHE A 268 6.20 -1.77 5.48
CA PHE A 268 6.19 -3.14 5.01
C PHE A 268 7.54 -3.84 5.32
N ARG A 269 8.66 -3.27 4.89
CA ARG A 269 10.00 -3.84 5.10
C ARG A 269 10.34 -4.03 6.57
N LYS A 270 10.06 -3.01 7.40
CA LYS A 270 10.32 -3.05 8.85
C LYS A 270 9.59 -4.23 9.52
N ARG A 271 8.34 -4.49 9.10
CA ARG A 271 7.50 -5.55 9.68
C ARG A 271 7.79 -6.92 9.10
N ALA A 272 8.16 -6.98 7.83
CA ALA A 272 8.52 -8.20 7.14
C ALA A 272 9.91 -8.74 7.58
N ALA A 273 10.76 -7.88 8.15
CA ALA A 273 12.12 -8.17 8.63
C ALA A 273 12.26 -9.49 9.40
N ASP A 274 11.30 -9.79 10.28
CA ASP A 274 11.38 -10.95 11.19
C ASP A 274 10.60 -12.18 10.69
N ALA A 275 10.09 -12.15 9.46
CA ALA A 275 9.24 -13.19 8.90
C ALA A 275 9.87 -13.89 7.69
N GLU A 276 9.54 -15.16 7.54
CA GLU A 276 9.91 -15.95 6.36
C GLU A 276 8.88 -15.79 5.24
N LEU A 277 7.65 -15.37 5.56
CA LEU A 277 6.58 -15.15 4.60
C LEU A 277 5.64 -14.03 5.06
N SER A 278 5.40 -13.06 4.19
CA SER A 278 4.40 -12.01 4.37
C SER A 278 3.11 -12.35 3.62
N VAL A 279 1.96 -12.27 4.29
CA VAL A 279 0.64 -12.52 3.71
C VAL A 279 -0.20 -11.25 3.82
N LEU A 280 -0.50 -10.64 2.68
CA LEU A 280 -1.28 -9.40 2.59
C LEU A 280 -2.74 -9.74 2.28
N GLU A 281 -3.67 -9.24 3.10
CA GLU A 281 -5.10 -9.28 2.82
C GLU A 281 -5.53 -8.02 2.06
N GLY A 282 -6.16 -8.18 0.91
CA GLY A 282 -6.81 -7.09 0.20
C GLY A 282 -8.08 -6.56 0.89
N VAL A 283 -8.44 -5.32 0.61
CA VAL A 283 -9.70 -4.68 1.02
C VAL A 283 -10.61 -4.51 -0.19
N MET A 284 -11.94 -4.60 0.02
CA MET A 284 -12.95 -4.46 -1.03
C MET A 284 -12.65 -5.33 -2.27
N GLY A 285 -12.93 -4.83 -3.48
CA GLY A 285 -12.46 -5.40 -4.74
C GLY A 285 -11.05 -4.92 -5.09
N TYR A 286 -10.34 -5.70 -5.91
CA TYR A 286 -8.91 -5.50 -6.15
C TYR A 286 -8.54 -4.09 -6.64
N TYR A 287 -9.33 -3.53 -7.54
CA TYR A 287 -9.13 -2.19 -8.10
C TYR A 287 -9.94 -1.09 -7.41
N ASP A 288 -10.74 -1.45 -6.38
CA ASP A 288 -11.66 -0.52 -5.74
C ASP A 288 -10.88 0.41 -4.80
N GLY A 289 -10.60 1.62 -5.27
CA GLY A 289 -9.98 2.67 -4.49
C GLY A 289 -10.97 3.72 -4.01
N ILE A 290 -10.43 4.86 -3.56
CA ILE A 290 -11.20 6.01 -3.10
C ILE A 290 -12.19 6.46 -4.19
N GLY A 291 -13.40 6.83 -3.75
CA GLY A 291 -14.46 7.32 -4.62
C GLY A 291 -15.17 6.24 -5.45
N GLY A 292 -14.65 5.00 -5.48
CA GLY A 292 -15.21 3.89 -6.26
C GLY A 292 -15.02 4.03 -7.78
N ASN A 293 -14.24 5.03 -8.23
CA ASN A 293 -13.94 5.30 -9.63
C ASN A 293 -12.43 5.56 -9.85
N SER A 294 -11.60 5.28 -8.84
CA SER A 294 -10.15 5.40 -8.89
C SER A 294 -9.49 4.16 -8.30
N THR A 295 -8.20 3.97 -8.62
CA THR A 295 -7.36 2.90 -8.04
C THR A 295 -6.51 3.40 -6.87
N SER A 296 -6.64 4.68 -6.50
CA SER A 296 -5.90 5.26 -5.39
C SER A 296 -6.43 4.71 -4.06
N ALA A 297 -5.52 4.33 -3.16
CA ALA A 297 -5.77 3.58 -1.94
C ALA A 297 -6.54 2.26 -2.15
N SER A 298 -6.33 1.62 -3.30
CA SER A 298 -6.85 0.28 -3.58
C SER A 298 -5.85 -0.81 -3.19
N THR A 299 -6.35 -2.05 -3.11
CA THR A 299 -5.50 -3.24 -2.94
C THR A 299 -4.45 -3.37 -4.06
N TYR A 300 -4.83 -3.05 -5.30
CA TYR A 300 -3.91 -3.02 -6.44
C TYR A 300 -2.77 -2.01 -6.25
N GLU A 301 -3.06 -0.81 -5.75
CA GLU A 301 -2.01 0.19 -5.53
C GLU A 301 -1.02 -0.27 -4.43
N VAL A 302 -1.51 -0.91 -3.36
CA VAL A 302 -0.64 -1.52 -2.35
C VAL A 302 0.22 -2.64 -2.97
N ALA A 303 -0.35 -3.48 -3.83
CA ALA A 303 0.39 -4.52 -4.54
C ALA A 303 1.51 -3.92 -5.41
N THR A 304 1.23 -2.83 -6.13
CA THR A 304 2.22 -2.12 -6.94
C THR A 304 3.30 -1.45 -6.09
N ILE A 305 2.94 -0.78 -5.00
CA ILE A 305 3.89 -0.10 -4.11
C ILE A 305 4.85 -1.11 -3.47
N THR A 306 4.33 -2.26 -3.05
CA THR A 306 5.11 -3.31 -2.37
C THR A 306 5.72 -4.35 -3.33
N ASP A 307 5.49 -4.19 -4.64
CA ASP A 307 5.81 -5.18 -5.67
C ASP A 307 5.44 -6.60 -5.22
N THR A 308 4.17 -6.77 -4.82
CA THR A 308 3.67 -8.04 -4.26
C THR A 308 2.86 -8.82 -5.29
N PRO A 309 3.21 -10.10 -5.55
CA PRO A 309 2.41 -10.97 -6.40
C PRO A 309 1.03 -11.22 -5.79
N ALA A 310 -0.01 -10.98 -6.59
CA ALA A 310 -1.40 -11.08 -6.17
C ALA A 310 -2.07 -12.38 -6.64
N ILE A 311 -2.88 -12.96 -5.75
CA ILE A 311 -3.75 -14.10 -5.99
C ILE A 311 -5.20 -13.60 -5.97
N LEU A 312 -5.91 -13.76 -7.08
CA LEU A 312 -7.31 -13.38 -7.18
C LEU A 312 -8.22 -14.52 -6.70
N VAL A 313 -8.89 -14.29 -5.58
CA VAL A 313 -9.92 -15.19 -5.02
C VAL A 313 -11.26 -14.89 -5.68
N VAL A 314 -11.74 -15.80 -6.51
CA VAL A 314 -13.00 -15.64 -7.24
C VAL A 314 -14.07 -16.57 -6.67
N ASN A 315 -15.22 -16.02 -6.30
CA ASN A 315 -16.36 -16.82 -5.84
C ASN A 315 -17.02 -17.52 -7.04
N GLY A 316 -16.90 -18.85 -7.10
CA GLY A 316 -17.46 -19.66 -8.18
C GLY A 316 -18.87 -20.20 -7.93
N LYS A 317 -19.52 -19.84 -6.81
CA LYS A 317 -20.89 -20.31 -6.52
C LYS A 317 -21.84 -19.96 -7.67
N GLY A 318 -22.47 -20.98 -8.26
CA GLY A 318 -23.43 -20.82 -9.35
C GLY A 318 -22.85 -20.39 -10.69
N SER A 319 -21.52 -20.42 -10.85
CA SER A 319 -20.81 -20.00 -12.07
C SER A 319 -19.88 -21.10 -12.60
N SER A 320 -19.58 -21.05 -13.90
CA SER A 320 -18.61 -21.96 -14.55
C SER A 320 -17.68 -21.18 -15.49
N LEU A 321 -17.81 -21.32 -16.81
CA LEU A 321 -16.93 -20.66 -17.78
C LEU A 321 -16.93 -19.12 -17.67
N SER A 322 -18.01 -18.52 -17.16
CA SER A 322 -18.07 -17.08 -16.86
C SER A 322 -17.01 -16.62 -15.85
N LEU A 323 -16.47 -17.51 -15.03
CA LEU A 323 -15.35 -17.21 -14.12
C LEU A 323 -14.09 -16.86 -14.91
N ALA A 324 -13.78 -17.59 -16.00
CA ALA A 324 -12.66 -17.26 -16.86
C ALA A 324 -12.85 -15.89 -17.55
N ALA A 325 -14.07 -15.55 -17.96
CA ALA A 325 -14.38 -14.22 -18.50
C ALA A 325 -14.18 -13.11 -17.45
N GLN A 326 -14.60 -13.33 -16.20
CA GLN A 326 -14.36 -12.39 -15.11
C GLN A 326 -12.87 -12.22 -14.84
N ILE A 327 -12.12 -13.32 -14.68
CA ILE A 327 -10.67 -13.31 -14.46
C ILE A 327 -9.97 -12.56 -15.59
N LYS A 328 -10.30 -12.88 -16.85
CA LYS A 328 -9.76 -12.16 -18.02
C LYS A 328 -10.04 -10.65 -17.95
N GLY A 329 -11.23 -10.27 -17.51
CA GLY A 329 -11.57 -8.86 -17.29
C GLY A 329 -10.64 -8.18 -16.29
N PHE A 330 -10.33 -8.82 -15.16
CA PHE A 330 -9.40 -8.29 -14.16
C PHE A 330 -7.96 -8.19 -14.72
N LEU A 331 -7.51 -9.20 -15.45
CA LEU A 331 -6.16 -9.23 -16.06
C LEU A 331 -5.99 -8.21 -17.19
N ASP A 332 -7.03 -7.96 -17.98
CA ASP A 332 -6.97 -7.02 -19.09
C ASP A 332 -7.24 -5.57 -18.69
N TYR A 333 -7.90 -5.35 -17.55
CA TYR A 333 -8.20 -4.00 -17.07
C TYR A 333 -6.94 -3.20 -16.74
N ARG A 334 -5.93 -3.87 -16.15
CA ARG A 334 -4.58 -3.33 -15.89
C ARG A 334 -3.54 -4.39 -16.26
N LYS A 335 -2.66 -4.08 -17.21
CA LYS A 335 -1.64 -5.04 -17.67
C LYS A 335 -0.56 -5.30 -16.62
N ASP A 336 -0.30 -4.31 -15.79
CA ASP A 336 0.54 -4.34 -14.61
C ASP A 336 -0.22 -4.81 -13.35
N SER A 337 -1.24 -5.66 -13.49
CA SER A 337 -2.13 -6.04 -12.37
C SER A 337 -1.44 -6.75 -11.22
N HIS A 338 -0.21 -7.26 -11.36
CA HIS A 338 0.43 -8.19 -10.41
C HIS A 338 -0.34 -9.50 -10.12
N ILE A 339 -1.50 -9.74 -10.75
CA ILE A 339 -2.26 -10.98 -10.58
C ILE A 339 -1.51 -12.10 -11.30
N CYS A 340 -0.98 -13.03 -10.52
CA CYS A 340 -0.20 -14.17 -11.00
C CYS A 340 -0.87 -15.52 -10.70
N GLY A 341 -1.86 -15.54 -9.79
CA GLY A 341 -2.56 -16.74 -9.37
C GLY A 341 -4.06 -16.54 -9.19
N VAL A 342 -4.82 -17.64 -9.27
CA VAL A 342 -6.27 -17.65 -9.06
C VAL A 342 -6.67 -18.79 -8.14
N ILE A 343 -7.49 -18.49 -7.13
CA ILE A 343 -8.19 -19.47 -6.31
C ILE A 343 -9.70 -19.35 -6.57
N LEU A 344 -10.35 -20.47 -6.88
CA LEU A 344 -11.80 -20.50 -7.00
C LEU A 344 -12.43 -20.88 -5.64
N ASN A 345 -12.98 -19.89 -4.94
CA ASN A 345 -13.68 -20.13 -3.68
C ASN A 345 -15.12 -20.61 -3.92
N LYS A 346 -15.69 -21.33 -2.95
CA LYS A 346 -17.05 -21.90 -3.00
C LYS A 346 -17.30 -22.73 -4.28
N THR A 347 -16.27 -23.44 -4.74
CA THR A 347 -16.25 -24.20 -5.98
C THR A 347 -15.78 -25.62 -5.70
N ASN A 348 -16.50 -26.62 -6.21
CA ASN A 348 -16.06 -28.01 -6.05
C ASN A 348 -14.85 -28.32 -6.96
N LYS A 349 -14.02 -29.27 -6.54
CA LYS A 349 -12.78 -29.67 -7.21
C LYS A 349 -12.99 -30.04 -8.69
N MET A 350 -14.06 -30.78 -9.01
CA MET A 350 -14.35 -31.20 -10.40
C MET A 350 -14.58 -30.00 -11.33
N VAL A 351 -15.32 -28.98 -10.89
CA VAL A 351 -15.55 -27.75 -11.68
C VAL A 351 -14.25 -26.97 -11.82
N GLY A 352 -13.47 -26.85 -10.74
CA GLY A 352 -12.17 -26.18 -10.76
C GLY A 352 -11.20 -26.81 -11.75
N GLU A 353 -11.02 -28.13 -11.71
CA GLU A 353 -10.15 -28.87 -12.65
C GLU A 353 -10.60 -28.73 -14.10
N ARG A 354 -11.92 -28.65 -14.36
CA ARG A 354 -12.45 -28.39 -15.70
C ARG A 354 -12.11 -26.99 -16.20
N LEU A 355 -12.05 -26.01 -15.30
CA LEU A 355 -11.74 -24.61 -15.63
C LEU A 355 -10.25 -24.31 -15.67
N ARG A 356 -9.40 -25.15 -15.05
CA ARG A 356 -7.94 -24.96 -15.02
C ARG A 356 -7.37 -24.59 -16.40
N PRO A 357 -7.60 -25.35 -17.50
CA PRO A 357 -7.04 -25.00 -18.80
C PRO A 357 -7.51 -23.63 -19.32
N GLU A 358 -8.74 -23.22 -19.01
CA GLU A 358 -9.27 -21.92 -19.45
C GLU A 358 -8.69 -20.76 -18.64
N ILE A 359 -8.36 -20.98 -17.37
CA ILE A 359 -7.69 -20.01 -16.51
C ILE A 359 -6.22 -19.89 -16.88
N GLU A 360 -5.51 -21.01 -17.06
CA GLU A 360 -4.08 -21.02 -17.40
C GLU A 360 -3.79 -20.44 -18.79
N LYS A 361 -4.72 -20.57 -19.75
CA LYS A 361 -4.65 -19.88 -21.06
C LYS A 361 -4.60 -18.35 -20.94
N LEU A 362 -5.03 -17.79 -19.81
CA LEU A 362 -4.99 -16.34 -19.56
C LEU A 362 -3.62 -15.87 -19.05
N GLY A 363 -2.66 -16.78 -18.84
CA GLY A 363 -1.31 -16.45 -18.38
C GLY A 363 -1.16 -16.36 -16.86
N VAL A 364 -2.10 -16.92 -16.09
CA VAL A 364 -2.05 -16.98 -14.61
C VAL A 364 -2.13 -18.42 -14.11
N ARG A 365 -1.53 -18.70 -12.96
CA ARG A 365 -1.55 -20.03 -12.35
C ARG A 365 -2.91 -20.30 -11.71
N TYR A 366 -3.51 -21.44 -12.02
CA TYR A 366 -4.64 -21.93 -11.26
C TYR A 366 -4.15 -22.63 -9.99
N LEU A 367 -4.49 -22.09 -8.82
CA LEU A 367 -3.98 -22.53 -7.53
C LEU A 367 -4.94 -23.46 -6.78
N GLY A 368 -6.12 -23.74 -7.35
CA GLY A 368 -7.06 -24.69 -6.76
C GLY A 368 -8.49 -24.16 -6.64
N ALA A 369 -9.38 -25.05 -6.16
CA ALA A 369 -10.78 -24.77 -5.94
C ALA A 369 -11.21 -25.26 -4.56
N VAL A 370 -11.61 -24.33 -3.71
CA VAL A 370 -12.03 -24.60 -2.33
C VAL A 370 -13.55 -24.72 -2.29
N PRO A 371 -14.11 -25.86 -1.83
CA PRO A 371 -15.56 -26.02 -1.73
C PRO A 371 -16.13 -25.10 -0.63
N VAL A 372 -17.46 -25.06 -0.51
CA VAL A 372 -18.10 -24.35 0.59
C VAL A 372 -17.65 -25.00 1.90
N CYS A 373 -17.06 -24.20 2.79
CA CYS A 373 -16.76 -24.60 4.14
C CYS A 373 -17.98 -24.28 5.01
N GLU A 374 -18.65 -25.31 5.56
CA GLU A 374 -19.77 -25.16 6.49
C GLU A 374 -19.30 -25.04 7.95
N ILE A 375 -18.01 -25.26 8.20
CA ILE A 375 -17.41 -25.41 9.54
C ILE A 375 -17.17 -24.04 10.21
N MET A 376 -17.20 -22.94 9.45
CA MET A 376 -16.85 -21.61 9.96
C MET A 376 -17.89 -20.54 9.61
N ASP A 377 -18.77 -20.24 10.57
CA ASP A 377 -19.48 -18.96 10.66
C ASP A 377 -18.75 -18.08 11.69
N ILE A 378 -17.58 -17.54 11.32
CA ILE A 378 -16.83 -16.68 12.23
C ILE A 378 -17.42 -15.28 12.21
N LYS A 379 -18.28 -15.00 13.18
CA LYS A 379 -18.73 -13.64 13.50
C LYS A 379 -17.60 -12.87 14.21
N SER A 380 -17.51 -11.56 13.99
CA SER A 380 -16.56 -10.66 14.66
C SER A 380 -16.61 -10.80 16.19
N ARG A 381 -17.79 -11.13 16.74
CA ARG A 381 -17.99 -11.44 18.16
C ARG A 381 -17.24 -12.66 18.69
N HIS A 382 -16.45 -13.39 17.91
CA HIS A 382 -15.65 -14.52 18.42
C HIS A 382 -14.17 -14.15 18.65
N LEU A 383 -13.78 -12.91 18.36
CA LEU A 383 -12.38 -12.44 18.36
C LEU A 383 -11.90 -11.80 19.68
N GLY A 384 -12.26 -12.41 20.81
CA GLY A 384 -11.96 -11.88 22.14
C GLY A 384 -13.20 -11.57 22.97
N LEU A 385 -14.38 -11.82 22.40
CA LEU A 385 -15.69 -11.53 23.01
C LEU A 385 -16.40 -12.84 23.46
N THR A 386 -15.64 -13.93 23.64
CA THR A 386 -16.16 -15.27 23.93
C THR A 386 -15.29 -16.06 24.90
N MET A 387 -15.95 -17.00 25.59
CA MET A 387 -15.35 -17.83 26.64
C MET A 387 -14.17 -18.67 26.10
N PRO A 388 -13.19 -19.05 26.94
CA PRO A 388 -12.04 -19.87 26.55
C PRO A 388 -12.38 -21.15 25.78
N GLN A 389 -13.52 -21.78 26.08
CA GLN A 389 -14.00 -22.96 25.36
C GLN A 389 -14.31 -22.65 23.88
N GLU A 390 -14.96 -21.53 23.59
CA GLU A 390 -15.29 -21.10 22.22
C GLU A 390 -14.03 -20.78 21.41
N GLN A 391 -13.00 -20.24 22.06
CA GLN A 391 -11.70 -20.03 21.43
C GLN A 391 -11.02 -21.37 21.09
N SER A 392 -11.09 -22.36 21.98
CA SER A 392 -10.52 -23.69 21.71
C SER A 392 -11.22 -24.39 20.53
N GLU A 393 -12.54 -24.26 20.42
CA GLU A 393 -13.32 -24.76 19.29
C GLU A 393 -12.94 -24.04 17.99
N LEU A 394 -12.80 -22.71 18.02
CA LEU A 394 -12.39 -21.92 16.87
C LEU A 394 -11.00 -22.33 16.36
N ARG A 395 -10.03 -22.59 17.24
CA ARG A 395 -8.72 -23.14 16.85
C ARG A 395 -8.83 -24.53 16.23
N GLY A 396 -9.72 -25.37 16.74
CA GLY A 396 -10.02 -26.68 16.15
C GLY A 396 -10.56 -26.56 14.73
N HIS A 397 -11.52 -25.66 14.51
CA HIS A 397 -12.12 -25.38 13.20
C HIS A 397 -11.10 -24.80 12.20
N LEU A 398 -10.26 -23.85 12.63
CA LEU A 398 -9.20 -23.29 11.80
C LEU A 398 -8.19 -24.36 11.36
N ASN A 399 -7.80 -25.26 12.26
CA ASN A 399 -6.90 -26.37 11.94
C ASN A 399 -7.54 -27.38 10.97
N ALA A 400 -8.82 -27.71 11.15
CA ALA A 400 -9.54 -28.55 10.21
C ALA A 400 -9.62 -27.91 8.82
N PHE A 401 -9.89 -26.60 8.77
CA PHE A 401 -9.92 -25.86 7.52
C PHE A 401 -8.54 -25.74 6.86
N ALA A 402 -7.47 -25.53 7.63
CA ALA A 402 -6.10 -25.53 7.11
C ALA A 402 -5.73 -26.85 6.44
N LYS A 403 -6.07 -27.99 7.06
CA LYS A 403 -5.90 -29.32 6.45
C LYS A 403 -6.71 -29.49 5.17
N GLN A 404 -7.93 -28.93 5.16
CA GLN A 404 -8.76 -28.92 3.96
C GLN A 404 -8.07 -28.10 2.85
N LEU A 405 -7.60 -26.89 3.13
CA LEU A 405 -6.89 -26.06 2.15
C LEU A 405 -5.68 -26.77 1.57
N GLU A 406 -4.93 -27.53 2.37
CA GLU A 406 -3.80 -28.33 1.90
C GLU A 406 -4.18 -29.41 0.86
N GLU A 407 -5.42 -29.92 0.89
CA GLU A 407 -5.91 -30.90 -0.10
C GLU A 407 -6.45 -30.25 -1.40
N TYR A 408 -6.94 -29.02 -1.29
CA TYR A 408 -7.64 -28.32 -2.37
C TYR A 408 -6.80 -27.27 -3.10
N LEU A 409 -5.71 -26.80 -2.48
CA LEU A 409 -4.83 -25.77 -3.03
C LEU A 409 -3.46 -26.34 -3.41
N ASP A 410 -2.88 -25.76 -4.46
CA ASP A 410 -1.47 -25.90 -4.79
C ASP A 410 -0.63 -25.02 -3.85
N VAL A 411 -0.43 -25.49 -2.62
CA VAL A 411 0.28 -24.74 -1.57
C VAL A 411 1.72 -24.46 -1.98
N ASP A 412 2.38 -25.40 -2.64
CA ASP A 412 3.76 -25.23 -3.08
C ASP A 412 3.83 -24.20 -4.21
N GLY A 413 2.86 -24.18 -5.12
CA GLY A 413 2.70 -23.12 -6.11
C GLY A 413 2.41 -21.75 -5.50
N ILE A 414 1.69 -21.66 -4.37
CA ILE A 414 1.49 -20.41 -3.63
C ILE A 414 2.81 -19.92 -3.02
N LEU A 415 3.58 -20.81 -2.39
CA LEU A 415 4.88 -20.49 -1.80
C LEU A 415 5.91 -20.09 -2.88
N GLU A 416 5.90 -20.75 -4.03
CA GLU A 416 6.73 -20.39 -5.18
C GLU A 416 6.39 -18.98 -5.70
N LEU A 417 5.09 -18.67 -5.85
CA LEU A 417 4.65 -17.31 -6.21
C LEU A 417 5.07 -16.29 -5.17
N ALA A 418 5.15 -16.67 -3.89
CA ALA A 418 5.64 -15.80 -2.83
C ALA A 418 7.14 -15.52 -2.87
N GLY A 419 7.91 -16.27 -3.67
CA GLY A 419 9.37 -16.26 -3.62
C GLY A 419 9.94 -16.95 -2.37
N TYR A 420 9.17 -17.83 -1.72
CA TYR A 420 9.63 -18.55 -0.53
C TYR A 420 10.61 -19.68 -0.94
N SER A 421 11.85 -19.61 -0.45
CA SER A 421 12.93 -20.54 -0.78
C SER A 421 13.06 -21.75 0.17
N GLY A 422 12.36 -21.74 1.30
CA GLY A 422 12.48 -22.77 2.34
C GLY A 422 13.70 -22.62 3.26
N GLU A 423 14.54 -21.61 3.05
CA GLU A 423 15.65 -21.31 3.95
C GLU A 423 15.10 -20.70 5.25
N LYS A 424 15.38 -21.37 6.37
CA LYS A 424 14.99 -20.86 7.67
C LYS A 424 15.84 -19.66 8.03
N LEU A 425 15.19 -18.57 8.40
CA LEU A 425 15.88 -17.45 9.05
C LEU A 425 16.61 -17.97 10.30
N PRO A 426 17.84 -17.52 10.58
CA PRO A 426 18.59 -17.97 11.76
C PRO A 426 17.73 -17.76 13.01
N GLU A 427 17.64 -18.79 13.86
CA GLU A 427 16.94 -18.70 15.15
C GLU A 427 17.49 -17.48 15.90
N ALA A 428 16.68 -16.42 16.02
CA ALA A 428 16.93 -15.39 17.02
C ALA A 428 17.06 -16.12 18.36
N GLY A 429 18.18 -15.88 19.04
CA GLY A 429 18.70 -16.70 20.13
C GLY A 429 17.62 -17.35 21.00
N LYS A 430 17.71 -18.67 21.13
CA LYS A 430 16.90 -19.51 22.00
C LYS A 430 16.70 -18.86 23.37
N THR A 431 15.48 -18.45 23.66
CA THR A 431 14.93 -18.57 25.02
C THR A 431 13.83 -19.62 24.94
N GLU A 432 14.24 -20.81 25.38
CA GLU A 432 13.50 -22.00 25.82
C GLU A 432 12.22 -22.46 25.09
N GLN A 433 12.33 -23.68 24.59
CA GLN A 433 11.26 -24.56 24.13
C GLN A 433 10.15 -24.70 25.18
N SER A 434 8.89 -24.58 24.79
CA SER A 434 7.79 -25.24 25.49
C SER A 434 7.20 -26.33 24.59
N ASN A 435 7.56 -27.57 24.93
CA ASN A 435 6.79 -28.74 24.58
C ASN A 435 5.38 -28.61 25.18
N GLN A 436 4.38 -29.09 24.43
CA GLN A 436 3.10 -29.48 24.99
C GLN A 436 3.31 -30.42 26.18
N THR A 437 2.86 -30.03 27.37
CA THR A 437 2.10 -30.84 28.34
C THR A 437 1.72 -30.01 29.58
N ASP A 438 0.44 -30.11 29.95
CA ASP A 438 -0.17 -29.94 31.27
C ASP A 438 -0.22 -28.55 31.95
N LEU A 439 -1.44 -28.00 31.93
CA LEU A 439 -1.95 -26.96 32.80
C LEU A 439 -1.99 -27.46 34.26
N ASN A 440 -1.25 -26.80 35.17
CA ASN A 440 -1.70 -26.48 36.54
C ASN A 440 -0.66 -25.63 37.30
N GLN A 441 -1.17 -24.57 37.95
CA GLN A 441 -0.68 -23.90 39.17
C GLN A 441 0.51 -22.92 39.08
N GLU A 442 0.13 -21.64 39.20
CA GLU A 442 0.58 -20.63 40.17
C GLU A 442 2.07 -20.23 40.36
N GLU A 443 2.20 -18.90 40.44
CA GLU A 443 3.13 -18.07 41.22
C GLU A 443 4.52 -17.69 40.66
N THR A 444 4.60 -16.40 40.33
CA THR A 444 5.68 -15.42 40.60
C THR A 444 7.12 -15.93 40.67
N LYS A 445 7.95 -15.46 39.73
CA LYS A 445 9.30 -14.99 40.02
C LYS A 445 9.80 -13.99 38.97
N GLN A 446 10.27 -12.86 39.50
CA GLN A 446 11.01 -11.81 38.81
C GLN A 446 12.32 -12.39 38.28
N ASP A 447 12.65 -12.15 37.01
CA ASP A 447 14.00 -12.35 36.50
C ASP A 447 14.57 -11.02 36.00
N GLU A 448 15.66 -10.64 36.66
CA GLU A 448 16.44 -9.42 36.52
C GLU A 448 17.21 -9.42 35.19
N ILE A 449 17.02 -8.36 34.39
CA ILE A 449 17.83 -8.08 33.20
C ILE A 449 19.10 -7.32 33.65
N ARG A 450 20.28 -7.83 33.28
CA ARG A 450 21.57 -7.15 33.46
C ARG A 450 21.83 -6.15 32.31
N PRO A 451 22.43 -4.99 32.59
CA PRO A 451 22.45 -3.85 31.68
C PRO A 451 23.59 -3.94 30.66
N ILE A 452 23.35 -3.39 29.47
CA ILE A 452 24.40 -2.95 28.54
C ILE A 452 24.33 -1.43 28.51
N ASP A 453 25.43 -0.80 28.93
CA ASP A 453 25.57 0.65 29.05
C ASP A 453 25.48 1.35 27.68
N SER A 454 24.47 2.21 27.52
CA SER A 454 24.59 3.44 26.73
C SER A 454 23.66 4.51 27.30
N GLU A 455 24.23 5.69 27.53
CA GLU A 455 23.77 6.76 28.39
C GLU A 455 22.44 7.42 27.95
N SER A 456 21.44 7.27 28.85
CA SER A 456 20.26 8.11 29.16
C SER A 456 18.92 7.41 28.92
N GLU A 457 18.39 6.70 29.92
CA GLU A 457 16.95 6.38 29.94
C GLU A 457 16.17 7.62 30.43
N PRO A 458 15.34 8.26 29.59
CA PRO A 458 14.52 9.39 29.98
C PRO A 458 13.24 8.91 30.68
N PRO A 459 12.53 9.80 31.42
CA PRO A 459 11.34 9.44 32.18
C PRO A 459 10.23 8.86 31.28
N THR A 460 9.82 7.62 31.53
CA THR A 460 8.70 6.98 30.83
C THR A 460 7.38 7.61 31.23
N ARG A 461 6.64 8.18 30.27
CA ARG A 461 5.26 8.65 30.50
C ARG A 461 4.32 7.48 30.28
N ARG A 462 3.38 7.25 31.20
CA ARG A 462 2.43 6.12 31.12
C ARG A 462 1.12 6.56 30.50
N MET A 463 0.65 5.85 29.48
CA MET A 463 -0.65 6.04 28.86
C MET A 463 -1.55 4.85 29.17
N ALA A 464 -2.68 5.09 29.83
CA ALA A 464 -3.72 4.09 29.99
C ALA A 464 -4.45 3.90 28.66
N VAL A 465 -4.52 2.68 28.14
CA VAL A 465 -5.23 2.38 26.89
C VAL A 465 -6.35 1.40 27.17
N ALA A 466 -7.58 1.77 26.85
CA ALA A 466 -8.74 0.91 27.06
C ALA A 466 -8.68 -0.31 26.14
N MET A 467 -8.50 -1.51 26.67
CA MET A 467 -8.38 -2.73 25.87
C MET A 467 -9.22 -3.84 26.49
N ASP A 468 -10.42 -4.04 25.94
CA ASP A 468 -11.34 -5.10 26.35
C ASP A 468 -12.38 -5.37 25.25
N GLU A 469 -13.46 -6.06 25.61
CA GLU A 469 -14.53 -6.43 24.70
C GLU A 469 -15.25 -5.22 24.07
N ALA A 470 -15.37 -4.11 24.81
CA ALA A 470 -15.99 -2.90 24.33
C ALA A 470 -15.00 -2.00 23.56
N PHE A 471 -13.70 -2.07 23.86
CA PHE A 471 -12.66 -1.22 23.29
C PHE A 471 -11.55 -2.05 22.66
N CYS A 472 -11.71 -2.39 21.37
CA CYS A 472 -10.83 -3.31 20.66
C CYS A 472 -10.32 -2.81 19.30
N PHE A 473 -10.65 -1.59 18.89
CA PHE A 473 -10.23 -1.06 17.58
C PHE A 473 -9.01 -0.16 17.71
N TYR A 474 -7.87 -0.71 17.30
CA TYR A 474 -6.59 -0.02 17.33
C TYR A 474 -5.75 -0.34 16.10
N TYR A 475 -5.12 0.70 15.54
CA TYR A 475 -4.00 0.52 14.62
C TYR A 475 -2.77 0.17 15.43
N GLN A 476 -2.14 -0.95 15.12
CA GLN A 476 -0.89 -1.31 15.79
C GLN A 476 0.20 -0.25 15.53
N GLU A 477 0.17 0.38 14.37
CA GLU A 477 1.07 1.47 14.00
C GLU A 477 0.93 2.68 14.92
N ASN A 478 -0.29 3.01 15.35
CA ASN A 478 -0.52 4.11 16.30
C ASN A 478 0.07 3.80 17.68
N LEU A 479 -0.15 2.58 18.18
CA LEU A 479 0.41 2.15 19.46
C LEU A 479 1.95 2.12 19.42
N ASP A 480 2.52 1.65 18.32
CA ASP A 480 3.97 1.63 18.14
C ASP A 480 4.55 3.03 17.94
N PHE A 481 3.80 3.93 17.31
CA PHE A 481 4.14 5.36 17.24
C PHE A 481 4.21 5.96 18.64
N LEU A 482 3.23 5.70 19.51
CA LEU A 482 3.26 6.20 20.89
C LEU A 482 4.48 5.66 21.66
N ARG A 483 4.75 4.36 21.56
CA ARG A 483 5.93 3.73 22.20
C ARG A 483 7.25 4.35 21.73
N GLN A 484 7.38 4.61 20.42
CA GLN A 484 8.57 5.26 19.84
C GLN A 484 8.75 6.70 20.33
N HIS A 485 7.70 7.34 20.84
CA HIS A 485 7.74 8.70 21.39
C HIS A 485 7.71 8.71 22.94
N GLY A 486 8.21 7.65 23.57
CA GLY A 486 8.46 7.61 25.02
C GLY A 486 7.26 7.27 25.90
N TRP A 487 6.16 6.77 25.30
CA TRP A 487 4.99 6.33 26.04
C TRP A 487 5.03 4.83 26.36
N GLU A 488 4.87 4.50 27.63
CA GLU A 488 4.49 3.16 28.05
C GLU A 488 2.98 2.98 27.86
N VAL A 489 2.59 1.99 27.04
CA VAL A 489 1.18 1.64 26.81
C VAL A 489 0.73 0.64 27.87
N VAL A 490 -0.15 1.09 28.77
CA VAL A 490 -0.67 0.29 29.89
C VAL A 490 -2.12 -0.06 29.60
N PRO A 491 -2.45 -1.32 29.25
CA PRO A 491 -3.83 -1.72 29.01
C PRO A 491 -4.65 -1.68 30.30
N PHE A 492 -5.93 -1.31 30.19
CA PHE A 492 -6.94 -1.45 31.24
C PHE A 492 -8.30 -1.76 30.62
N SER A 493 -9.22 -2.36 31.36
CA SER A 493 -10.57 -2.68 30.90
C SER A 493 -11.62 -1.76 31.52
N PRO A 494 -12.25 -0.88 30.73
CA PRO A 494 -13.44 -0.16 31.18
C PRO A 494 -14.60 -1.05 31.66
N LEU A 495 -14.71 -2.28 31.14
CA LEU A 495 -15.72 -3.25 31.58
C LEU A 495 -15.42 -3.88 32.93
N HIS A 496 -14.18 -4.31 33.15
CA HIS A 496 -13.84 -5.22 34.25
C HIS A 496 -13.03 -4.56 35.37
N ASP A 497 -12.23 -3.54 35.06
CA ASP A 497 -11.41 -2.85 36.07
C ASP A 497 -12.24 -1.77 36.78
N VAL A 498 -11.95 -1.53 38.05
CA VAL A 498 -12.68 -0.55 38.87
C VAL A 498 -11.97 0.81 39.00
N ALA A 499 -10.74 0.93 38.48
CA ALA A 499 -9.95 2.15 38.49
C ALA A 499 -8.93 2.15 37.35
N LEU A 500 -8.49 3.34 36.95
CA LEU A 500 -7.35 3.48 36.04
C LEU A 500 -6.05 2.95 36.68
N PRO A 501 -5.09 2.50 35.87
CA PRO A 501 -3.75 2.21 36.37
C PRO A 501 -3.13 3.42 37.07
N GLU A 502 -2.33 3.18 38.10
CA GLU A 502 -1.68 4.27 38.84
C GLU A 502 -0.72 5.07 37.94
N GLN A 503 -0.46 6.35 38.27
CA GLN A 503 0.59 7.17 37.64
C GLN A 503 0.47 7.35 36.12
N VAL A 504 -0.76 7.40 35.60
CA VAL A 504 -1.03 7.64 34.18
C VAL A 504 -1.00 9.14 33.86
N HIS A 505 -0.44 9.48 32.71
CA HIS A 505 -0.26 10.86 32.24
C HIS A 505 -1.19 11.18 31.05
N ALA A 506 -1.70 10.15 30.39
CA ALA A 506 -2.70 10.26 29.34
C ALA A 506 -3.58 9.00 29.31
N ILE A 507 -4.76 9.13 28.70
CA ILE A 507 -5.72 8.05 28.47
C ILE A 507 -6.04 8.01 26.98
N LEU A 508 -6.00 6.81 26.40
CA LEU A 508 -6.52 6.52 25.07
C LEU A 508 -7.75 5.63 25.20
N LEU A 509 -8.90 6.18 24.83
CA LEU A 509 -10.16 5.45 24.67
C LEU A 509 -10.38 5.23 23.18
N GLY A 510 -9.91 4.11 22.64
CA GLY A 510 -10.04 3.80 21.23
C GLY A 510 -11.46 3.46 20.81
N GLY A 511 -11.57 2.90 19.60
CA GLY A 511 -12.85 2.42 19.10
C GLY A 511 -13.25 1.05 19.64
N GLY A 512 -14.44 0.63 19.26
CA GLY A 512 -14.97 -0.69 19.54
C GLY A 512 -16.49 -0.64 19.51
N TYR A 513 -17.12 -1.44 20.36
CA TYR A 513 -18.56 -1.64 20.40
C TYR A 513 -19.16 -1.34 21.79
N PRO A 514 -18.90 -0.18 22.41
CA PRO A 514 -19.41 0.12 23.74
C PRO A 514 -20.94 0.05 23.84
N GLU A 515 -21.66 0.28 22.74
CA GLU A 515 -23.11 0.16 22.65
C GLU A 515 -23.63 -1.26 22.92
N LEU A 516 -22.83 -2.29 22.66
CA LEU A 516 -23.18 -3.70 22.95
C LEU A 516 -23.04 -4.03 24.44
N TYR A 517 -22.26 -3.22 25.17
CA TYR A 517 -21.96 -3.39 26.58
C TYR A 517 -22.37 -2.17 27.41
N ALA A 518 -23.29 -1.35 26.89
CA ALA A 518 -23.64 -0.07 27.50
C ALA A 518 -24.16 -0.26 28.93
N LYS A 519 -24.89 -1.34 29.19
CA LYS A 519 -25.37 -1.68 30.53
C LYS A 519 -24.23 -1.98 31.50
N GLU A 520 -23.29 -2.82 31.09
CA GLU A 520 -22.13 -3.25 31.88
C GLU A 520 -21.19 -2.07 32.16
N LEU A 521 -20.90 -1.28 31.12
CA LEU A 521 -20.10 -0.06 31.22
C LEU A 521 -20.73 0.97 32.17
N SER A 522 -22.05 1.14 32.09
CA SER A 522 -22.80 2.04 32.95
C SER A 522 -22.80 1.59 34.41
N ALA A 523 -22.89 0.28 34.64
CA ALA A 523 -22.86 -0.31 35.98
C ALA A 523 -21.48 -0.19 36.65
N ASN A 524 -20.40 -0.01 35.87
CA ASN A 524 -19.06 0.22 36.40
C ASN A 524 -18.85 1.69 36.83
N GLU A 525 -19.68 2.15 37.77
CA GLU A 525 -19.60 3.50 38.34
C GLU A 525 -18.19 3.88 38.85
N PRO A 526 -17.41 2.98 39.51
CA PRO A 526 -16.06 3.29 39.94
C PRO A 526 -15.13 3.72 38.79
N MET A 527 -15.16 3.01 37.66
CA MET A 527 -14.36 3.37 36.49
C MET A 527 -14.83 4.68 35.86
N LEU A 528 -16.14 4.91 35.74
CA LEU A 528 -16.69 6.18 35.26
C LEU A 528 -16.24 7.37 36.12
N VAL A 529 -16.21 7.19 37.44
CA VAL A 529 -15.66 8.20 38.38
C VAL A 529 -14.16 8.37 38.18
N SER A 530 -13.41 7.27 38.01
CA SER A 530 -11.95 7.32 37.77
C SER A 530 -11.58 8.15 36.54
N ILE A 531 -12.29 7.96 35.43
CA ILE A 531 -12.07 8.73 34.19
C ILE A 531 -12.41 10.20 34.38
N ARG A 532 -13.53 10.51 35.07
CA ARG A 532 -13.91 11.89 35.37
C ARG A 532 -12.88 12.61 36.24
N ASN A 533 -12.39 11.94 37.28
CA ASN A 533 -11.37 12.49 38.17
C ASN A 533 -10.06 12.74 37.41
N ALA A 534 -9.62 11.79 36.59
CA ALA A 534 -8.42 11.96 35.76
C ALA A 534 -8.53 13.19 34.84
N HIS A 535 -9.67 13.37 34.17
CA HIS A 535 -9.90 14.56 33.35
C HIS A 535 -9.89 15.86 34.17
N ALA A 536 -10.50 15.86 35.36
CA ALA A 536 -10.52 17.01 36.26
C ALA A 536 -9.12 17.38 36.79
N GLU A 537 -8.22 16.40 36.91
CA GLU A 537 -6.81 16.58 37.26
C GLU A 537 -5.94 17.03 36.07
N GLY A 538 -6.53 17.16 34.87
CA GLY A 538 -5.84 17.63 33.67
C GLY A 538 -5.12 16.54 32.88
N ILE A 539 -5.33 15.26 33.21
CA ILE A 539 -4.83 14.13 32.42
C ILE A 539 -5.43 14.21 31.01
N LYS A 540 -4.57 14.07 30.00
CA LYS A 540 -4.98 14.17 28.59
C LYS A 540 -5.81 12.94 28.20
N ILE A 541 -6.94 13.15 27.54
CA ILE A 541 -7.79 12.08 27.02
C ILE A 541 -7.89 12.19 25.51
N LEU A 542 -7.41 11.17 24.81
CA LEU A 542 -7.63 10.94 23.39
C LEU A 542 -8.74 9.90 23.24
N ALA A 543 -9.85 10.25 22.57
CA ALA A 543 -10.99 9.36 22.43
C ALA A 543 -11.51 9.26 20.99
N GLU A 544 -11.69 8.05 20.48
CA GLU A 544 -12.05 7.79 19.09
C GLU A 544 -13.30 6.91 19.01
N CYS A 545 -14.25 7.27 18.14
CA CYS A 545 -15.48 6.51 17.88
C CYS A 545 -16.19 6.00 19.15
N GLY A 546 -16.01 4.72 19.51
CA GLY A 546 -16.59 4.13 20.73
C GLY A 546 -16.14 4.84 22.01
N GLY A 547 -14.85 5.17 22.13
CA GLY A 547 -14.35 5.98 23.23
C GLY A 547 -15.02 7.35 23.31
N PHE A 548 -15.28 7.97 22.16
CA PHE A 548 -16.01 9.24 22.11
C PHE A 548 -17.47 9.09 22.57
N LEU A 549 -18.15 7.99 22.25
CA LEU A 549 -19.48 7.68 22.77
C LEU A 549 -19.46 7.43 24.29
N TYR A 550 -18.46 6.73 24.79
CA TYR A 550 -18.30 6.44 26.22
C TYR A 550 -18.04 7.69 27.08
N LEU A 551 -17.54 8.77 26.48
CA LEU A 551 -17.33 10.05 27.17
C LEU A 551 -18.58 10.92 27.28
N GLN A 552 -19.68 10.55 26.63
CA GLN A 552 -20.93 11.33 26.60
C GLN A 552 -21.75 11.13 27.88
N GLU A 553 -22.86 11.85 28.03
CA GLU A 553 -23.73 11.72 29.21
C GLU A 553 -24.46 10.39 29.18
N HIS A 554 -24.99 10.02 28.02
CA HIS A 554 -25.66 8.74 27.84
C HIS A 554 -25.32 8.06 26.51
N LEU A 555 -25.47 6.74 26.50
CA LEU A 555 -25.35 5.90 25.32
C LEU A 555 -26.56 4.96 25.20
N GLU A 556 -27.21 5.00 24.04
CA GLU A 556 -28.26 4.06 23.67
C GLU A 556 -27.68 2.69 23.30
N ASP A 557 -28.25 1.59 23.82
CA ASP A 557 -27.89 0.22 23.43
C ASP A 557 -28.63 -0.26 22.16
N GLU A 558 -28.37 -1.50 21.72
CA GLU A 558 -29.06 -2.07 20.55
C GLU A 558 -30.59 -2.18 20.71
N MET A 559 -31.09 -2.24 21.94
CA MET A 559 -32.51 -2.39 22.25
C MET A 559 -33.22 -1.03 22.44
N GLY A 560 -32.48 0.08 22.34
CA GLY A 560 -33.00 1.43 22.53
C GLY A 560 -33.03 1.89 23.99
N ASN A 561 -32.40 1.16 24.91
CA ASN A 561 -32.28 1.63 26.30
C ASN A 561 -31.13 2.62 26.41
N CYS A 562 -31.34 3.70 27.16
CA CYS A 562 -30.37 4.77 27.36
C CYS A 562 -29.65 4.58 28.70
N TRP A 563 -28.31 4.56 28.67
CA TRP A 563 -27.47 4.24 29.82
C TRP A 563 -26.53 5.41 30.16
N PRO A 564 -26.40 5.83 31.44
CA PRO A 564 -25.46 6.87 31.82
C PRO A 564 -24.00 6.42 31.65
N MET A 565 -23.17 7.29 31.10
CA MET A 565 -21.76 7.07 30.78
C MET A 565 -20.85 8.05 31.55
N ALA A 566 -19.65 8.36 31.06
CA ALA A 566 -18.68 9.16 31.82
C ALA A 566 -19.07 10.63 31.94
N GLY A 567 -19.95 11.16 31.08
CA GLY A 567 -20.52 12.50 31.20
C GLY A 567 -19.48 13.64 31.13
N LEU A 568 -18.40 13.45 30.38
CA LEU A 568 -17.39 14.49 30.13
C LEU A 568 -17.77 15.41 28.96
N ILE A 569 -18.60 14.92 28.04
CA ILE A 569 -19.10 15.66 26.89
C ILE A 569 -20.62 15.76 27.05
N HIS A 570 -21.15 16.99 27.06
CA HIS A 570 -22.59 17.25 27.13
C HIS A 570 -23.25 16.94 25.78
N ALA A 571 -23.48 15.65 25.56
CA ALA A 571 -24.08 15.05 24.38
C ALA A 571 -24.59 13.65 24.73
N ASP A 572 -25.38 13.06 23.83
CA ASP A 572 -25.88 11.69 23.94
C ASP A 572 -25.58 10.92 22.65
N GLY A 573 -25.16 9.67 22.81
CA GLY A 573 -24.96 8.72 21.72
C GLY A 573 -26.24 7.92 21.46
N PHE A 574 -26.71 7.91 20.21
CA PHE A 574 -27.97 7.26 19.84
C PHE A 574 -27.84 6.40 18.59
N ARG A 575 -28.68 5.38 18.48
CA ARG A 575 -28.65 4.44 17.36
C ARG A 575 -29.30 5.06 16.12
N THR A 576 -28.72 4.80 14.95
CA THR A 576 -29.29 5.17 13.65
C THR A 576 -29.74 3.94 12.86
N GLU A 577 -30.76 4.09 12.02
CA GLU A 577 -31.30 2.98 11.20
C GLU A 577 -30.39 2.58 10.03
N LYS A 578 -29.46 3.46 9.64
CA LYS A 578 -28.61 3.29 8.46
C LYS A 578 -27.18 3.62 8.83
N LEU A 579 -26.24 2.95 8.19
CA LEU A 579 -24.83 3.28 8.29
C LEU A 579 -24.63 4.77 8.01
N GLY A 580 -24.03 5.47 8.99
CA GLY A 580 -23.87 6.91 8.96
C GLY A 580 -22.74 7.35 8.04
N ARG A 581 -21.73 7.98 8.63
CA ARG A 581 -20.53 8.40 7.91
C ARG A 581 -19.63 7.19 7.69
N PHE A 582 -19.13 7.07 6.46
CA PHE A 582 -18.40 5.89 6.01
C PHE A 582 -17.21 6.24 5.12
N GLY A 583 -16.07 5.64 5.44
CA GLY A 583 -14.85 5.63 4.64
C GLY A 583 -13.83 6.68 5.09
N TYR A 584 -12.81 6.87 4.26
CA TYR A 584 -11.71 7.79 4.50
C TYR A 584 -12.16 9.24 4.67
N ILE A 585 -11.43 9.96 5.51
CA ILE A 585 -11.55 11.40 5.72
C ILE A 585 -10.19 12.03 5.99
N SER A 586 -10.05 13.30 5.62
CA SER A 586 -8.97 14.18 6.06
C SER A 586 -9.55 15.20 7.04
N LEU A 587 -8.96 15.31 8.23
CA LEU A 587 -9.33 16.36 9.17
C LEU A 587 -8.57 17.64 8.85
N THR A 588 -9.30 18.70 8.54
CA THR A 588 -8.77 20.02 8.25
C THR A 588 -9.06 20.99 9.38
N GLN A 589 -8.10 21.89 9.64
CA GLN A 589 -8.26 23.01 10.56
C GLN A 589 -7.61 24.24 9.95
N ASN A 590 -8.37 25.33 9.81
CA ASN A 590 -7.94 26.57 9.14
C ASN A 590 -7.44 26.34 7.71
N GLY A 591 -8.07 25.42 6.97
CA GLY A 591 -7.72 25.11 5.57
C GLY A 591 -6.50 24.21 5.38
N ALA A 592 -5.83 23.78 6.46
CA ALA A 592 -4.72 22.84 6.40
C ALA A 592 -5.14 21.45 6.89
N VAL A 593 -4.74 20.40 6.18
CA VAL A 593 -4.88 19.01 6.62
C VAL A 593 -3.99 18.80 7.86
N ARG A 594 -4.57 18.27 8.93
CA ARG A 594 -3.87 18.03 10.21
C ARG A 594 -3.59 16.56 10.46
N ILE A 595 -4.52 15.69 10.09
CA ILE A 595 -4.42 14.25 10.25
C ILE A 595 -5.45 13.59 9.33
N LYS A 596 -5.21 12.34 8.94
CA LYS A 596 -6.16 11.53 8.18
C LYS A 596 -6.75 10.45 9.08
N GLY A 597 -7.92 9.97 8.70
CA GLY A 597 -8.63 8.93 9.41
C GLY A 597 -9.73 8.29 8.57
N HIS A 598 -10.59 7.53 9.23
CA HIS A 598 -11.79 6.99 8.63
C HIS A 598 -12.94 6.96 9.65
N GLU A 599 -14.17 6.89 9.16
CA GLU A 599 -15.36 6.69 9.99
C GLU A 599 -16.13 5.45 9.53
N PHE A 600 -16.65 4.70 10.50
CA PHE A 600 -17.57 3.58 10.30
C PHE A 600 -18.46 3.43 11.53
N HIS A 601 -19.71 3.91 11.49
CA HIS A 601 -20.59 3.84 12.65
C HIS A 601 -22.08 3.76 12.30
N TYR A 602 -22.81 3.10 13.20
CA TYR A 602 -24.28 3.06 13.23
C TYR A 602 -24.86 3.88 14.39
N TRP A 603 -24.01 4.47 15.23
CA TRP A 603 -24.37 5.36 16.31
C TRP A 603 -23.89 6.75 15.97
N GLU A 604 -24.72 7.76 16.26
CA GLU A 604 -24.42 9.16 16.05
C GLU A 604 -24.48 9.89 17.40
N SER A 605 -23.86 11.07 17.48
CA SER A 605 -23.90 11.91 18.66
C SER A 605 -24.80 13.11 18.41
N THR A 606 -25.55 13.54 19.44
CA THR A 606 -26.31 14.79 19.41
C THR A 606 -25.41 16.03 19.26
N ALA A 607 -24.12 15.91 19.62
CA ALA A 607 -23.12 16.93 19.40
C ALA A 607 -21.77 16.27 18.97
N PRO A 608 -21.47 16.18 17.67
CA PRO A 608 -20.26 15.51 17.17
C PRO A 608 -18.98 16.36 17.28
N GLY A 609 -19.06 17.55 17.86
CA GLY A 609 -17.96 18.53 17.94
C GLY A 609 -17.80 19.39 16.69
N SER A 610 -16.92 20.39 16.76
CA SER A 610 -16.68 21.37 15.69
C SER A 610 -15.24 21.89 15.61
N ALA A 611 -14.29 21.23 16.28
CA ALA A 611 -12.90 21.67 16.32
C ALA A 611 -12.17 21.46 14.97
N PHE A 612 -12.64 20.51 14.18
CA PHE A 612 -12.10 20.15 12.87
C PHE A 612 -13.23 19.97 11.86
N ARG A 613 -12.89 20.13 10.58
CA ARG A 613 -13.76 19.74 9.47
C ARG A 613 -13.23 18.44 8.87
N ALA A 614 -14.05 17.40 8.88
CA ALA A 614 -13.78 16.18 8.14
C ALA A 614 -14.15 16.38 6.66
N GLU A 615 -13.21 16.14 5.77
CA GLU A 615 -13.40 16.24 4.33
C GLU A 615 -13.29 14.86 3.69
N LYS A 616 -14.30 14.48 2.92
CA LYS A 616 -14.30 13.20 2.22
C LYS A 616 -13.47 13.34 0.93
N PRO A 617 -12.46 12.48 0.72
CA PRO A 617 -11.61 12.59 -0.46
C PRO A 617 -12.43 12.36 -1.74
N GLN A 618 -12.07 13.10 -2.80
CA GLN A 618 -12.76 13.09 -4.10
C GLN A 618 -14.26 13.41 -4.01
N SER A 619 -14.67 14.22 -3.02
CA SER A 619 -16.05 14.62 -2.80
C SER A 619 -16.12 16.04 -2.20
N ASP A 620 -17.18 16.78 -2.51
CA ASP A 620 -17.47 18.06 -1.84
C ASP A 620 -18.13 17.87 -0.46
N ARG A 621 -18.36 16.62 -0.04
CA ARG A 621 -18.96 16.30 1.26
C ARG A 621 -17.94 16.51 2.38
N GLY A 622 -18.38 17.20 3.43
CA GLY A 622 -17.65 17.31 4.68
C GLY A 622 -18.56 17.77 5.81
N TRP A 623 -18.11 17.58 7.04
CA TRP A 623 -18.86 17.88 8.26
C TRP A 623 -17.91 18.34 9.35
N ASP A 624 -18.43 19.15 10.26
CA ASP A 624 -17.69 19.54 11.45
C ASP A 624 -17.74 18.39 12.46
N CYS A 625 -16.63 18.17 13.14
CA CYS A 625 -16.46 17.08 14.08
C CYS A 625 -15.36 17.39 15.09
N MET A 626 -15.21 16.46 16.02
CA MET A 626 -14.19 16.42 17.05
C MET A 626 -14.30 17.57 18.07
N TYR A 627 -13.98 17.25 19.31
CA TYR A 627 -13.74 18.17 20.39
C TYR A 627 -12.24 18.34 20.56
N ARG A 628 -11.82 19.57 20.85
CA ARG A 628 -10.43 19.87 21.23
C ARG A 628 -10.43 20.90 22.35
N THR A 629 -9.87 20.50 23.48
CA THR A 629 -9.49 21.36 24.61
C THR A 629 -8.03 21.09 24.94
N ASP A 630 -7.51 21.69 26.01
CA ASP A 630 -6.16 21.37 26.49
C ASP A 630 -6.07 19.92 26.95
N SER A 631 -7.12 19.35 27.55
CA SER A 631 -7.12 18.00 28.15
C SER A 631 -7.90 16.95 27.36
N LEU A 632 -8.63 17.33 26.31
CA LEU A 632 -9.50 16.42 25.56
C LEU A 632 -9.34 16.59 24.06
N LEU A 633 -9.10 15.48 23.35
CA LEU A 633 -9.18 15.37 21.90
C LEU A 633 -10.09 14.17 21.59
N ALA A 634 -11.32 14.40 21.14
CA ALA A 634 -12.32 13.34 21.09
C ALA A 634 -13.30 13.46 19.91
N GLY A 635 -13.64 12.37 19.23
CA GLY A 635 -14.71 12.36 18.22
C GLY A 635 -14.84 11.03 17.46
N PHE A 636 -15.75 10.98 16.48
CA PHE A 636 -16.00 9.79 15.66
C PHE A 636 -14.81 9.31 14.80
N PRO A 637 -14.02 10.19 14.16
CA PRO A 637 -12.88 9.79 13.37
C PRO A 637 -11.95 8.81 14.10
N HIS A 638 -11.70 7.67 13.47
CA HIS A 638 -10.55 6.84 13.80
C HIS A 638 -9.31 7.42 13.15
N LEU A 639 -8.36 7.87 13.95
CA LEU A 639 -7.23 8.65 13.48
C LEU A 639 -6.04 7.74 13.17
N TYR A 640 -5.30 8.03 12.09
CA TYR A 640 -4.04 7.34 11.79
C TYR A 640 -2.87 8.26 12.13
N TYR A 641 -2.21 8.04 13.27
CA TYR A 641 -1.31 9.02 13.90
C TYR A 641 -0.11 9.38 13.03
N LEU A 642 0.42 8.42 12.28
CA LEU A 642 1.54 8.65 11.36
C LEU A 642 1.19 9.63 10.23
N SER A 643 -0.10 9.80 9.90
CA SER A 643 -0.54 10.77 8.88
C SER A 643 -0.67 12.21 9.40
N GLY A 644 -0.49 12.42 10.70
CA GLY A 644 -0.58 13.72 11.36
C GLY A 644 0.09 13.73 12.74
N PRO A 645 1.39 13.38 12.82
CA PRO A 645 2.07 13.16 14.10
C PRO A 645 2.09 14.41 14.97
N ASP A 646 2.25 15.59 14.37
CA ASP A 646 2.31 16.88 15.07
C ASP A 646 1.04 17.15 15.89
N LEU A 647 -0.14 16.77 15.39
CA LEU A 647 -1.39 16.96 16.12
C LEU A 647 -1.41 16.13 17.40
N ILE A 648 -1.00 14.86 17.30
CA ILE A 648 -0.99 13.92 18.41
C ILE A 648 0.07 14.33 19.44
N LEU A 649 1.30 14.60 18.99
CA LEU A 649 2.40 14.97 19.88
C LEU A 649 2.16 16.31 20.57
N SER A 650 1.64 17.32 19.87
CA SER A 650 1.32 18.62 20.49
C SER A 650 0.21 18.52 21.53
N PHE A 651 -0.82 17.70 21.27
CA PHE A 651 -1.87 17.45 22.27
C PHE A 651 -1.31 16.75 23.52
N LEU A 652 -0.50 15.72 23.34
CA LEU A 652 0.07 14.92 24.43
C LEU A 652 1.18 15.63 25.21
N SER A 653 1.85 16.64 24.61
CA SER A 653 2.93 17.39 25.26
C SER A 653 2.44 18.58 26.09
N GLY A 654 1.21 19.05 25.85
CA GLY A 654 0.69 20.31 26.43
C GLY A 654 1.26 21.55 25.72
N PRO A 655 0.76 22.76 26.01
CA PRO A 655 1.36 23.98 25.48
C PRO A 655 2.81 24.07 25.97
N GLU A 656 3.76 24.21 25.03
CA GLU A 656 5.16 24.46 25.34
C GLU A 656 5.22 25.61 26.34
N GLY A 657 5.72 25.33 27.55
CA GLY A 657 6.10 26.38 28.46
C GLY A 657 7.11 27.25 27.73
N GLU A 658 6.83 28.55 27.62
CA GLU A 658 7.85 29.54 27.35
C GLU A 658 9.04 29.20 28.25
N GLU A 659 10.18 28.88 27.63
CA GLU A 659 11.45 28.78 28.32
C GLU A 659 11.60 30.08 29.13
N THR A 660 11.48 29.94 30.44
CA THR A 660 11.77 31.02 31.37
C THR A 660 13.26 31.26 31.29
N THR A 661 13.62 32.30 30.55
CA THR A 661 14.97 32.86 30.47
C THR A 661 15.39 33.48 31.78
#